data_AF-A0A2H0FR57-F1
#
_entry.id   AF-A0A2H0FR57-F1
#
_cell.length_a   1.000
_cell.length_b   1.000
_cell.length_c   1.000
_cell.angle_alpha   90.00
_cell.angle_beta   90.00
_cell.angle_gamma   90.00
#
_symmetry.space_group_name_H-M   'P 1'
#
loop_
_entity.id
_entity.type
_entity.pdbx_description
1 polymer ?
#
loop_
_entity_poly.entity_id
_entity_poly.type
_entity_poly.pdbx_seq_one_letter_code
_entity_poly.pdbx_strand_id
1 'polypeptide(L)'
;MKRKNIFIVCIILLAVTSLTQAQRIFRPMDPIDPWTRYGKSPYSSPPFFFFGTTSYSYKIANSQYNAYLSDVDAAFASWNSAAPVQFSRTSTGLVLSALANNYDTWGPAWSYPSWSASTYELTPESGSIVLNTNATWSNSAQNLNASPPLLDVQTMVVHEAGHIHGLAHPLTNSYTHDATAPTMAGGDNAYFNNTLDVRSLETEDIYGTQFLQLRVPTLYSNLLTALNTAAQIGTGYVYIVSNHTLSSNVNVVSGVALTIKSSTTVNLNGFSIKSTGGTITIESGVTQNYVELKDGSTIKGLYSSLNTAVSDAVAGQTINVYSSSLIANVSIPSGITVNIKSSSTLNLNGYKLLLAGGSVVVESGANFPYAKLKNNYSTLLGYYPTIESAINDAISGYTVELPSITYNGNISLTNKGGVKLKGAGVGSTTINGNITITNSTYAQVSDFTMGNYKSITVNGGDRPYVYNIGFNNTGYNYIFVYDGYNTDLSGINNVGASTSPAWRFYNSYTGNIRESSIEGYDFGIQAASYSEITMSGMSFCSNMIDLWASSGCWIYATHSSLSYTGAYTGNCTFGLMFDPCGSKAERRDDSQLAKNAVEQFDSFNEANSAFRALLMDENISKASKLTENSKNKINGVVEQYKSILGTNISKNEIKEALSKLSVCNRMLDEENGFVDYVTDLISNKKVPSEMKRFLIPNLGACPRIELRMERKNNLL
;
A
#
# COMPACT_ATOMS: atom_id res chain seq x y z
N MET A 1 -47.32 -1.65 32.25
CA MET A 1 -46.48 -2.84 31.98
C MET A 1 -47.20 -3.97 31.23
N LYS A 2 -48.46 -4.34 31.51
CA LYS A 2 -49.12 -5.50 30.87
C LYS A 2 -49.38 -5.41 29.34
N ARG A 3 -49.57 -4.21 28.77
CA ARG A 3 -49.81 -4.04 27.32
C ARG A 3 -48.57 -4.20 26.43
N LYS A 4 -47.37 -3.88 26.93
CA LYS A 4 -46.10 -4.06 26.18
C LYS A 4 -45.76 -5.54 25.99
N ASN A 5 -46.03 -6.37 26.99
CA ASN A 5 -45.73 -7.80 26.93
C ASN A 5 -46.67 -8.56 25.99
N ILE A 6 -47.95 -8.16 25.90
CA ILE A 6 -48.90 -8.76 24.94
C ILE A 6 -48.49 -8.44 23.50
N PHE A 7 -48.03 -7.21 23.22
CA PHE A 7 -47.59 -6.82 21.88
C PHE A 7 -46.33 -7.59 21.43
N ILE A 8 -45.37 -7.79 22.35
CA ILE A 8 -44.16 -8.60 22.09
C ILE A 8 -44.52 -10.08 21.87
N VAL A 9 -45.42 -10.63 22.68
CA VAL A 9 -45.87 -12.03 22.53
C VAL A 9 -46.65 -12.24 21.23
N CYS A 10 -47.49 -11.30 20.82
CA CYS A 10 -48.20 -11.38 19.53
C CYS A 10 -47.26 -11.27 18.33
N ILE A 11 -46.21 -10.43 18.38
CA ILE A 11 -45.20 -10.37 17.32
C ILE A 11 -44.39 -11.68 17.26
N ILE A 12 -44.03 -12.25 18.41
CA ILE A 12 -43.35 -13.55 18.48
C ILE A 12 -44.26 -14.65 17.95
N LEU A 13 -45.55 -14.68 18.32
CA LEU A 13 -46.51 -15.67 17.81
C LEU A 13 -46.76 -15.51 16.31
N LEU A 14 -46.90 -14.28 15.77
CA LEU A 14 -47.03 -14.05 14.33
C LEU A 14 -45.78 -14.51 13.57
N ALA A 15 -44.58 -14.20 14.08
CA ALA A 15 -43.31 -14.66 13.51
C ALA A 15 -43.17 -16.19 13.55
N VAL A 16 -43.59 -16.83 14.64
CA VAL A 16 -43.58 -18.28 14.80
C VAL A 16 -44.63 -18.94 13.90
N THR A 17 -45.81 -18.34 13.71
CA THR A 17 -46.84 -18.88 12.80
C THR A 17 -46.48 -18.74 11.32
N SER A 18 -45.75 -17.68 10.92
CA SER A 18 -45.18 -17.58 9.57
C SER A 18 -44.04 -18.57 9.33
N LEU A 19 -43.31 -18.96 10.38
CA LEU A 19 -42.29 -20.02 10.31
C LEU A 19 -42.92 -21.43 10.23
N THR A 20 -44.14 -21.65 10.75
CA THR A 20 -44.80 -22.97 10.65
C THR A 20 -45.44 -23.25 9.29
N GLN A 21 -45.66 -22.24 8.43
CA GLN A 21 -46.01 -22.47 7.03
C GLN A 21 -44.80 -22.97 6.21
N ALA A 22 -43.59 -22.84 6.74
CA ALA A 22 -42.36 -23.37 6.15
C ALA A 22 -42.15 -24.87 6.43
N GLN A 23 -43.22 -25.68 6.56
CA GLN A 23 -43.10 -27.15 6.60
C GLN A 23 -43.41 -27.82 5.24
N ARG A 24 -43.72 -27.05 4.19
CA ARG A 24 -43.66 -27.49 2.78
C ARG A 24 -42.28 -27.17 2.19
N ILE A 25 -41.24 -27.83 2.70
CA ILE A 25 -39.86 -27.61 2.26
C ILE A 25 -39.51 -28.72 1.25
N PHE A 26 -39.19 -28.33 0.01
CA PHE A 26 -38.58 -29.21 -0.97
C PHE A 26 -37.37 -29.96 -0.36
N ARG A 27 -37.12 -31.19 -0.80
CA ARG A 27 -35.97 -31.97 -0.32
C ARG A 27 -34.98 -32.15 -1.46
N PRO A 28 -33.79 -31.55 -1.41
CA PRO A 28 -32.70 -32.02 -2.25
C PRO A 28 -32.27 -33.42 -1.80
N MET A 29 -31.90 -34.28 -2.75
CA MET A 29 -31.23 -35.55 -2.45
C MET A 29 -29.93 -35.28 -1.69
N ASP A 30 -29.57 -36.16 -0.75
CA ASP A 30 -28.29 -36.05 -0.04
C ASP A 30 -27.19 -36.70 -0.87
N PRO A 31 -26.15 -35.98 -1.31
CA PRO A 31 -25.06 -36.61 -2.08
C PRO A 31 -24.26 -37.66 -1.30
N ILE A 32 -24.36 -37.65 0.03
CA ILE A 32 -23.70 -38.63 0.91
C ILE A 32 -24.52 -39.92 1.00
N ASP A 33 -25.84 -39.81 0.94
CA ASP A 33 -26.76 -40.95 0.98
C ASP A 33 -27.92 -40.73 -0.01
N PRO A 34 -27.64 -40.80 -1.33
CA PRO A 34 -28.59 -40.44 -2.37
C PRO A 34 -29.73 -41.45 -2.50
N TRP A 35 -29.61 -42.61 -1.85
CA TRP A 35 -30.62 -43.64 -1.79
C TRP A 35 -31.65 -43.41 -0.69
N THR A 36 -31.44 -42.38 0.15
CA THR A 36 -32.47 -41.97 1.10
C THR A 36 -33.68 -41.43 0.35
N ARG A 37 -34.81 -42.09 0.57
CA ARG A 37 -36.09 -41.70 -0.03
C ARG A 37 -36.45 -40.23 0.23
N TYR A 38 -36.12 -39.72 1.42
CA TYR A 38 -36.60 -38.43 1.90
C TYR A 38 -35.58 -37.28 1.82
N GLY A 39 -34.45 -37.49 1.12
CA GLY A 39 -33.39 -36.50 0.95
C GLY A 39 -32.94 -35.83 2.24
N LYS A 40 -32.40 -34.62 2.13
CA LYS A 40 -32.03 -33.81 3.31
C LYS A 40 -32.66 -32.43 3.29
N SER A 41 -32.64 -31.78 4.45
CA SER A 41 -33.13 -30.40 4.59
C SER A 41 -32.27 -29.43 3.75
N PRO A 42 -32.86 -28.45 3.04
CA PRO A 42 -32.09 -27.38 2.40
C PRO A 42 -31.43 -26.43 3.40
N TYR A 43 -31.78 -26.52 4.68
CA TYR A 43 -31.10 -25.82 5.78
C TYR A 43 -29.90 -26.61 6.34
N SER A 44 -29.72 -27.87 5.92
CA SER A 44 -28.52 -28.64 6.26
C SER A 44 -27.30 -28.03 5.58
N SER A 45 -26.12 -28.28 6.13
CA SER A 45 -24.86 -27.87 5.50
C SER A 45 -24.66 -28.58 4.16
N PRO A 46 -23.96 -27.96 3.18
CA PRO A 46 -23.48 -28.63 1.98
C PRO A 46 -22.65 -29.90 2.33
N PRO A 47 -22.45 -30.82 1.36
CA PRO A 47 -22.64 -30.66 -0.08
C PRO A 47 -24.09 -30.85 -0.56
N PHE A 48 -24.45 -30.27 -1.70
CA PHE A 48 -25.67 -30.57 -2.44
C PHE A 48 -25.31 -30.91 -3.88
N PHE A 49 -26.16 -31.67 -4.56
CA PHE A 49 -26.02 -31.88 -6.00
C PHE A 49 -26.14 -30.57 -6.78
N PHE A 50 -25.48 -30.51 -7.93
CA PHE A 50 -25.58 -29.38 -8.86
C PHE A 50 -25.27 -29.84 -10.28
N PHE A 51 -25.53 -28.97 -11.24
CA PHE A 51 -25.19 -29.19 -12.65
C PHE A 51 -23.94 -28.41 -13.06
N GLY A 52 -23.13 -29.00 -13.95
CA GLY A 52 -21.94 -28.35 -14.50
C GLY A 52 -22.23 -27.32 -15.59
N THR A 53 -23.31 -27.51 -16.34
CA THR A 53 -23.71 -26.67 -17.48
C THR A 53 -25.21 -26.37 -17.45
N THR A 54 -25.67 -25.45 -18.30
CA THR A 54 -27.11 -25.12 -18.43
C THR A 54 -27.83 -25.96 -19.46
N SER A 55 -27.16 -26.87 -20.17
CA SER A 55 -27.74 -27.56 -21.32
C SER A 55 -27.38 -29.03 -21.32
N TYR A 56 -28.41 -29.87 -21.29
CA TYR A 56 -28.31 -31.32 -21.37
C TYR A 56 -29.26 -31.87 -22.43
N SER A 57 -29.03 -33.12 -22.80
CA SER A 57 -29.83 -33.83 -23.78
C SER A 57 -30.54 -35.05 -23.18
N TYR A 58 -31.69 -35.41 -23.76
CA TYR A 58 -32.37 -36.68 -23.48
C TYR A 58 -32.80 -37.36 -24.78
N LYS A 59 -33.01 -38.67 -24.71
CA LYS A 59 -33.52 -39.50 -25.80
C LYS A 59 -34.55 -40.50 -25.31
N ILE A 60 -35.47 -40.89 -26.19
CA ILE A 60 -36.38 -42.01 -25.95
C ILE A 60 -35.82 -43.24 -26.66
N ALA A 61 -35.38 -44.24 -25.88
CA ALA A 61 -34.72 -45.43 -26.44
C ALA A 61 -35.69 -46.55 -26.82
N ASN A 62 -36.89 -46.58 -26.23
CA ASN A 62 -37.89 -47.59 -26.54
C ASN A 62 -39.00 -47.02 -27.44
N SER A 63 -39.18 -47.60 -28.62
CA SER A 63 -40.18 -47.17 -29.61
C SER A 63 -41.63 -47.29 -29.13
N GLN A 64 -41.89 -48.10 -28.10
CA GLN A 64 -43.21 -48.19 -27.46
C GLN A 64 -43.66 -46.84 -26.88
N TYR A 65 -42.72 -45.94 -26.54
CA TYR A 65 -43.04 -44.61 -26.02
C TYR A 65 -43.11 -43.52 -27.11
N ASN A 66 -42.98 -43.87 -28.39
CA ASN A 66 -43.09 -42.90 -29.48
C ASN A 66 -44.46 -42.21 -29.52
N ALA A 67 -45.52 -42.89 -29.06
CA ALA A 67 -46.86 -42.31 -28.97
C ALA A 67 -47.01 -41.22 -27.89
N TYR A 68 -46.04 -41.10 -26.98
CA TYR A 68 -46.04 -40.14 -25.86
C TYR A 68 -44.93 -39.09 -25.99
N LEU A 69 -44.34 -38.93 -27.19
CA LEU A 69 -43.25 -37.97 -27.43
C LEU A 69 -43.63 -36.56 -27.00
N SER A 70 -44.84 -36.11 -27.31
CA SER A 70 -45.33 -34.78 -26.92
C SER A 70 -45.46 -34.62 -25.40
N ASP A 71 -45.86 -35.68 -24.70
CA ASP A 71 -46.04 -35.68 -23.24
C ASP A 71 -44.69 -35.63 -22.51
N VAL A 72 -43.71 -36.39 -23.00
CA VAL A 72 -42.32 -36.36 -22.50
C VAL A 72 -41.69 -35.00 -22.78
N ASP A 73 -41.86 -34.47 -24.00
CA ASP A 73 -41.35 -33.15 -24.36
C ASP A 73 -41.97 -32.05 -23.47
N ALA A 74 -43.28 -32.14 -23.18
CA ALA A 74 -43.98 -31.20 -22.32
C ALA A 74 -43.52 -31.30 -20.85
N ALA A 75 -43.17 -32.50 -20.37
CA ALA A 75 -42.60 -32.68 -19.03
C ALA A 75 -41.26 -31.95 -18.89
N PHE A 76 -40.32 -32.14 -19.82
CA PHE A 76 -39.05 -31.41 -19.81
C PHE A 76 -39.24 -29.91 -20.08
N ALA A 77 -40.20 -29.52 -20.92
CA ALA A 77 -40.53 -28.11 -21.12
C ALA A 77 -40.99 -27.42 -19.83
N SER A 78 -41.70 -28.15 -18.95
CA SER A 78 -42.13 -27.64 -17.64
C SER A 78 -40.92 -27.34 -16.75
N TRP A 79 -39.96 -28.26 -16.65
CA TRP A 79 -38.70 -28.04 -15.93
C TRP A 79 -37.83 -26.93 -16.54
N ASN A 80 -37.71 -26.90 -17.86
CA ASN A 80 -36.99 -25.86 -18.60
C ASN A 80 -37.53 -24.45 -18.33
N SER A 81 -38.83 -24.32 -18.06
CA SER A 81 -39.45 -23.03 -17.75
C SER A 81 -39.12 -22.52 -16.34
N ALA A 82 -38.69 -23.39 -15.44
CA ALA A 82 -38.47 -23.11 -14.02
C ALA A 82 -37.00 -23.10 -13.60
N ALA A 83 -36.16 -23.88 -14.29
CA ALA A 83 -34.75 -24.09 -13.94
C ALA A 83 -33.80 -23.41 -14.93
N PRO A 84 -32.66 -22.86 -14.47
CA PRO A 84 -31.54 -22.48 -15.35
C PRO A 84 -31.07 -23.62 -16.28
N VAL A 85 -31.14 -24.86 -15.81
CA VAL A 85 -30.76 -26.05 -16.59
C VAL A 85 -31.87 -26.46 -17.55
N GLN A 86 -31.49 -26.65 -18.81
CA GLN A 86 -32.37 -26.92 -19.94
C GLN A 86 -32.10 -28.32 -20.51
N PHE A 87 -33.16 -29.09 -20.75
CA PHE A 87 -33.13 -30.39 -21.39
C PHE A 87 -33.72 -30.31 -22.80
N SER A 88 -33.01 -30.88 -23.77
CA SER A 88 -33.44 -30.92 -25.17
C SER A 88 -33.41 -32.35 -25.72
N ARG A 89 -34.39 -32.71 -26.55
CA ARG A 89 -34.43 -34.05 -27.14
C ARG A 89 -33.38 -34.18 -28.24
N THR A 90 -32.50 -35.16 -28.15
CA THR A 90 -31.52 -35.49 -29.20
C THR A 90 -31.46 -37.01 -29.44
N SER A 91 -30.53 -37.48 -30.28
CA SER A 91 -30.26 -38.91 -30.48
C SER A 91 -29.39 -39.52 -29.37
N THR A 92 -28.82 -38.68 -28.49
CA THR A 92 -27.96 -39.03 -27.36
C THR A 92 -28.50 -38.41 -26.07
N GLY A 93 -27.88 -38.72 -24.93
CA GLY A 93 -28.24 -38.15 -23.63
C GLY A 93 -29.05 -39.07 -22.73
N LEU A 94 -29.67 -38.47 -21.70
CA LEU A 94 -30.48 -39.15 -20.67
C LEU A 94 -31.48 -40.11 -21.32
N VAL A 95 -31.48 -41.36 -20.88
CA VAL A 95 -32.25 -42.41 -21.54
C VAL A 95 -33.63 -42.57 -20.89
N LEU A 96 -34.69 -42.25 -21.63
CA LEU A 96 -36.04 -42.76 -21.32
C LEU A 96 -36.15 -44.18 -21.88
N SER A 97 -36.23 -45.18 -20.99
CA SER A 97 -36.25 -46.60 -21.35
C SER A 97 -37.43 -47.34 -20.74
N ALA A 98 -37.63 -48.59 -21.17
CA ALA A 98 -38.66 -49.47 -20.62
C ALA A 98 -38.00 -50.75 -20.09
N LEU A 99 -38.47 -51.23 -18.94
CA LEU A 99 -38.08 -52.52 -18.37
C LEU A 99 -39.32 -53.36 -18.13
N ALA A 100 -39.26 -54.60 -18.62
CA ALA A 100 -40.29 -55.61 -18.39
C ALA A 100 -39.90 -56.49 -17.20
N ASN A 101 -40.88 -56.83 -16.36
CA ASN A 101 -40.89 -58.04 -15.49
C ASN A 101 -40.50 -57.94 -14.00
N ASN A 102 -40.61 -56.81 -13.30
CA ASN A 102 -40.62 -56.83 -11.82
C ASN A 102 -41.51 -55.71 -11.26
N TYR A 103 -42.81 -55.98 -11.11
CA TYR A 103 -43.75 -55.05 -10.46
C TYR A 103 -43.49 -54.92 -8.94
N ASP A 104 -42.86 -55.94 -8.34
CA ASP A 104 -42.90 -56.15 -6.89
C ASP A 104 -41.80 -55.46 -6.07
N THR A 105 -40.77 -54.88 -6.70
CA THR A 105 -39.64 -54.30 -5.93
C THR A 105 -39.42 -52.81 -6.08
N TRP A 106 -39.91 -52.13 -7.14
CA TRP A 106 -39.51 -50.73 -7.42
C TRP A 106 -40.60 -49.76 -7.92
N GLY A 107 -41.85 -50.20 -8.15
CA GLY A 107 -42.96 -49.31 -8.56
C GLY A 107 -43.16 -49.12 -10.08
N PRO A 108 -44.04 -48.18 -10.49
CA PRO A 108 -44.43 -47.98 -11.90
C PRO A 108 -43.39 -47.23 -12.75
N ALA A 109 -42.51 -46.45 -12.11
CA ALA A 109 -41.36 -45.81 -12.73
C ALA A 109 -40.24 -45.65 -11.70
N TRP A 110 -39.03 -45.40 -12.18
CA TRP A 110 -37.91 -44.95 -11.35
C TRP A 110 -36.87 -44.24 -12.21
N SER A 111 -35.98 -43.51 -11.55
CA SER A 111 -34.88 -42.81 -12.18
C SER A 111 -33.58 -42.97 -11.39
N TYR A 112 -32.46 -42.92 -12.11
CA TYR A 112 -31.12 -42.99 -11.54
C TYR A 112 -30.30 -41.81 -12.04
N PRO A 113 -30.20 -40.69 -11.30
CA PRO A 113 -29.20 -39.68 -11.62
C PRO A 113 -27.81 -40.30 -11.43
N SER A 114 -26.91 -40.04 -12.38
CA SER A 114 -25.49 -40.33 -12.20
C SER A 114 -24.80 -39.05 -11.74
N TRP A 115 -23.73 -39.17 -10.93
CA TRP A 115 -22.98 -38.04 -10.44
C TRP A 115 -21.51 -38.37 -10.19
N SER A 116 -20.70 -37.32 -10.10
CA SER A 116 -19.32 -37.42 -9.63
C SER A 116 -19.26 -37.47 -8.11
N ALA A 117 -18.75 -38.56 -7.54
CA ALA A 117 -18.62 -38.70 -6.08
C ALA A 117 -17.64 -37.70 -5.44
N SER A 118 -16.71 -37.13 -6.22
CA SER A 118 -15.72 -36.16 -5.72
C SER A 118 -16.20 -34.73 -5.79
N THR A 119 -17.02 -34.39 -6.80
CA THR A 119 -17.50 -33.02 -6.99
C THR A 119 -18.95 -32.83 -6.63
N TYR A 120 -19.76 -33.90 -6.58
CA TYR A 120 -21.24 -33.90 -6.48
C TYR A 120 -21.94 -33.25 -7.68
N GLU A 121 -21.26 -33.21 -8.82
CA GLU A 121 -21.85 -32.77 -10.08
C GLU A 121 -22.71 -33.87 -10.68
N LEU A 122 -23.96 -33.55 -11.02
CA LEU A 122 -24.87 -34.42 -11.74
C LEU A 122 -24.44 -34.56 -13.20
N THR A 123 -24.50 -35.79 -13.71
CA THR A 123 -24.26 -36.16 -15.10
C THR A 123 -25.50 -36.87 -15.65
N PRO A 124 -26.58 -36.13 -15.98
CA PRO A 124 -27.86 -36.71 -16.39
C PRO A 124 -27.77 -37.64 -17.58
N GLU A 125 -26.82 -37.40 -18.49
CA GLU A 125 -26.63 -38.20 -19.70
C GLU A 125 -26.22 -39.65 -19.43
N SER A 126 -25.68 -39.92 -18.24
CA SER A 126 -25.38 -41.27 -17.76
C SER A 126 -26.50 -41.88 -16.92
N GLY A 127 -27.58 -41.14 -16.69
CA GLY A 127 -28.76 -41.60 -15.98
C GLY A 127 -29.82 -42.19 -16.91
N SER A 128 -30.90 -42.66 -16.30
CA SER A 128 -32.10 -43.08 -17.01
C SER A 128 -33.36 -42.76 -16.23
N ILE A 129 -34.44 -42.57 -16.97
CA ILE A 129 -35.82 -42.67 -16.45
C ILE A 129 -36.39 -43.95 -17.06
N VAL A 130 -36.92 -44.82 -16.23
CA VAL A 130 -37.49 -46.10 -16.64
C VAL A 130 -38.98 -46.09 -16.36
N LEU A 131 -39.78 -46.33 -17.41
CA LEU A 131 -41.21 -46.56 -17.31
C LEU A 131 -41.48 -48.06 -17.39
N ASN A 132 -42.24 -48.61 -16.45
CA ASN A 132 -42.54 -50.05 -16.40
C ASN A 132 -43.52 -50.45 -17.51
N THR A 133 -43.17 -51.44 -18.34
CA THR A 133 -44.02 -51.87 -19.47
C THR A 133 -45.30 -52.60 -19.02
N ASN A 134 -45.37 -53.05 -17.77
CA ASN A 134 -46.54 -53.72 -17.22
C ASN A 134 -47.63 -52.73 -16.75
N ALA A 135 -47.31 -51.43 -16.67
CA ALA A 135 -48.30 -50.40 -16.41
C ALA A 135 -49.06 -50.03 -17.70
N THR A 136 -50.34 -49.67 -17.56
CA THR A 136 -51.11 -49.14 -18.69
C THR A 136 -50.91 -47.63 -18.72
N TRP A 137 -50.12 -47.16 -19.69
CA TRP A 137 -49.77 -45.75 -19.86
C TRP A 137 -50.83 -45.01 -20.66
N SER A 138 -50.95 -43.72 -20.37
CA SER A 138 -51.87 -42.82 -21.03
C SER A 138 -51.23 -41.47 -21.34
N ASN A 139 -51.66 -40.85 -22.44
CA ASN A 139 -51.41 -39.45 -22.77
C ASN A 139 -52.58 -38.54 -22.33
N SER A 140 -53.52 -39.12 -21.58
CA SER A 140 -54.95 -38.76 -21.57
C SER A 140 -55.28 -37.31 -21.27
N ALA A 141 -56.05 -36.74 -22.20
CA ALA A 141 -56.90 -35.56 -22.01
C ALA A 141 -58.16 -35.84 -21.15
N GLN A 142 -58.19 -36.90 -20.32
CA GLN A 142 -59.37 -37.35 -19.53
C GLN A 142 -58.97 -37.97 -18.17
N ASN A 143 -59.82 -37.81 -17.15
CA ASN A 143 -59.63 -38.36 -15.78
C ASN A 143 -59.66 -39.91 -15.75
N LEU A 144 -58.69 -40.52 -15.08
CA LEU A 144 -58.41 -41.96 -15.17
C LEU A 144 -58.94 -42.73 -13.95
N ASN A 145 -60.27 -42.82 -13.79
CA ASN A 145 -60.91 -43.73 -12.82
C ASN A 145 -61.14 -45.13 -13.42
N ALA A 146 -60.12 -45.74 -14.04
CA ALA A 146 -60.22 -47.10 -14.60
C ALA A 146 -59.44 -48.11 -13.74
N SER A 147 -59.91 -49.36 -13.73
CA SER A 147 -59.21 -50.52 -13.16
C SER A 147 -58.81 -51.46 -14.31
N PRO A 148 -57.53 -51.81 -14.50
CA PRO A 148 -56.35 -51.39 -13.71
C PRO A 148 -56.05 -49.89 -13.89
N PRO A 149 -55.37 -49.24 -12.92
CA PRO A 149 -55.10 -47.81 -12.96
C PRO A 149 -54.31 -47.45 -14.21
N LEU A 150 -54.87 -46.56 -15.03
CA LEU A 150 -54.16 -45.89 -16.12
C LEU A 150 -53.27 -44.81 -15.50
N LEU A 151 -52.00 -44.76 -15.91
CA LEU A 151 -51.02 -43.77 -15.44
C LEU A 151 -50.70 -42.77 -16.55
N ASP A 152 -50.70 -41.47 -16.22
CA ASP A 152 -50.35 -40.41 -17.16
C ASP A 152 -48.83 -40.27 -17.36
N VAL A 153 -48.37 -40.35 -18.61
CA VAL A 153 -46.94 -40.32 -18.95
C VAL A 153 -46.32 -38.96 -18.63
N GLN A 154 -46.98 -37.84 -18.96
CA GLN A 154 -46.41 -36.51 -18.69
C GLN A 154 -46.19 -36.33 -17.19
N THR A 155 -47.21 -36.65 -16.40
CA THR A 155 -47.20 -36.55 -14.94
C THR A 155 -46.07 -37.37 -14.32
N MET A 156 -45.94 -38.64 -14.73
CA MET A 156 -44.88 -39.51 -14.24
C MET A 156 -43.49 -39.00 -14.64
N VAL A 157 -43.33 -38.56 -15.89
CA VAL A 157 -42.04 -38.05 -16.37
C VAL A 157 -41.68 -36.73 -15.69
N VAL A 158 -42.64 -35.86 -15.37
CA VAL A 158 -42.40 -34.66 -14.54
C VAL A 158 -41.82 -35.06 -13.19
N HIS A 159 -42.40 -36.05 -12.50
CA HIS A 159 -41.90 -36.56 -11.21
C HIS A 159 -40.48 -37.12 -11.33
N GLU A 160 -40.26 -38.07 -12.24
CA GLU A 160 -38.96 -38.73 -12.41
C GLU A 160 -37.88 -37.77 -12.90
N ALA A 161 -38.24 -36.77 -13.72
CA ALA A 161 -37.30 -35.70 -14.06
C ALA A 161 -36.92 -34.85 -12.84
N GLY A 162 -37.80 -34.69 -11.84
CA GLY A 162 -37.47 -34.06 -10.57
C GLY A 162 -36.30 -34.77 -9.86
N HIS A 163 -36.28 -36.10 -9.87
CA HIS A 163 -35.14 -36.87 -9.38
C HIS A 163 -33.87 -36.68 -10.22
N ILE A 164 -33.98 -36.57 -11.55
CA ILE A 164 -32.85 -36.20 -12.42
C ILE A 164 -32.32 -34.79 -12.09
N HIS A 165 -33.19 -33.89 -11.63
CA HIS A 165 -32.82 -32.58 -11.10
C HIS A 165 -32.19 -32.62 -9.70
N GLY A 166 -32.08 -33.80 -9.07
CA GLY A 166 -31.50 -33.99 -7.75
C GLY A 166 -32.47 -33.73 -6.60
N LEU A 167 -33.78 -33.77 -6.86
CA LEU A 167 -34.82 -33.66 -5.82
C LEU A 167 -35.21 -35.04 -5.28
N ALA A 168 -35.48 -35.10 -3.98
CA ALA A 168 -35.99 -36.27 -3.27
C ALA A 168 -37.44 -36.03 -2.82
N HIS A 169 -38.10 -37.09 -2.34
CA HIS A 169 -39.44 -36.97 -1.80
C HIS A 169 -39.45 -36.16 -0.49
N PRO A 170 -40.50 -35.38 -0.19
CA PRO A 170 -40.64 -34.61 1.04
C PRO A 170 -40.82 -35.53 2.25
N LEU A 171 -40.32 -35.07 3.41
CA LEU A 171 -40.53 -35.75 4.69
C LEU A 171 -41.98 -35.60 5.14
N THR A 172 -42.82 -36.61 4.93
CA THR A 172 -44.05 -36.77 5.72
C THR A 172 -44.13 -38.19 6.28
N ASN A 173 -44.20 -38.27 7.61
CA ASN A 173 -44.51 -39.47 8.38
C ASN A 173 -46.01 -39.81 8.35
N SER A 174 -46.83 -39.00 7.66
CA SER A 174 -48.22 -39.30 7.40
C SER A 174 -48.40 -39.58 5.91
N TYR A 175 -48.84 -40.79 5.60
CA TYR A 175 -49.39 -41.24 4.31
C TYR A 175 -50.53 -40.36 3.73
N THR A 176 -50.82 -39.19 4.31
CA THR A 176 -52.07 -38.44 4.15
C THR A 176 -51.90 -36.96 3.78
N HIS A 177 -50.75 -36.53 3.24
CA HIS A 177 -50.71 -35.24 2.55
C HIS A 177 -51.06 -35.43 1.07
N ASP A 178 -52.03 -34.63 0.62
CA ASP A 178 -52.73 -34.60 -0.67
C ASP A 178 -52.16 -35.45 -1.80
N ALA A 179 -52.77 -36.63 -1.92
CA ALA A 179 -52.88 -37.52 -3.07
C ALA A 179 -53.07 -36.86 -4.46
N THR A 180 -53.16 -35.53 -4.57
CA THR A 180 -53.43 -34.80 -5.81
C THR A 180 -52.23 -34.02 -6.36
N ALA A 181 -51.11 -33.96 -5.65
CA ALA A 181 -49.90 -33.32 -6.14
C ALA A 181 -48.98 -34.36 -6.83
N PRO A 182 -48.71 -34.25 -8.14
CA PRO A 182 -47.84 -35.16 -8.91
C PRO A 182 -46.37 -34.74 -8.93
N THR A 183 -46.13 -33.56 -8.40
CA THR A 183 -44.84 -32.95 -8.25
C THR A 183 -44.09 -33.62 -7.12
N MET A 184 -42.81 -33.27 -6.90
CA MET A 184 -42.03 -33.86 -5.82
C MET A 184 -42.75 -33.71 -4.47
N ALA A 185 -43.65 -32.73 -4.31
CA ALA A 185 -44.44 -32.46 -3.12
C ALA A 185 -45.48 -33.55 -2.71
N GLY A 186 -45.86 -34.48 -3.60
CA GLY A 186 -46.97 -35.43 -3.39
C GLY A 186 -46.72 -36.65 -2.51
N GLY A 187 -45.48 -36.88 -2.07
CA GLY A 187 -45.12 -38.05 -1.27
C GLY A 187 -45.36 -39.41 -1.98
N ASP A 188 -45.42 -40.48 -1.19
CA ASP A 188 -45.32 -41.87 -1.65
C ASP A 188 -46.56 -42.45 -2.37
N ASN A 189 -47.65 -41.67 -2.43
CA ASN A 189 -48.94 -42.06 -3.01
C ASN A 189 -49.46 -40.98 -3.97
N ALA A 190 -48.61 -40.42 -4.83
CA ALA A 190 -49.08 -39.58 -5.93
C ALA A 190 -50.10 -40.39 -6.76
N TYR A 191 -51.37 -40.00 -6.75
CA TYR A 191 -52.34 -40.61 -7.65
C TYR A 191 -52.07 -40.05 -9.04
N PHE A 192 -51.20 -40.74 -9.80
CA PHE A 192 -50.89 -40.47 -11.21
C PHE A 192 -52.09 -40.69 -12.17
N ASN A 193 -53.31 -40.70 -11.62
CA ASN A 193 -54.57 -41.07 -12.26
C ASN A 193 -55.46 -39.82 -12.53
N ASN A 194 -55.08 -38.62 -12.08
CA ASN A 194 -55.80 -37.36 -12.35
C ASN A 194 -54.94 -36.48 -13.27
N THR A 195 -55.45 -36.05 -14.42
CA THR A 195 -54.59 -35.79 -15.58
C THR A 195 -54.51 -34.34 -16.09
N LEU A 196 -55.17 -33.36 -15.46
CA LEU A 196 -55.12 -31.96 -15.95
C LEU A 196 -54.56 -30.92 -14.96
N ASP A 197 -54.94 -30.98 -13.69
CA ASP A 197 -54.42 -30.04 -12.66
C ASP A 197 -52.99 -30.39 -12.20
N VAL A 198 -52.43 -31.45 -12.78
CA VAL A 198 -51.42 -32.32 -12.21
C VAL A 198 -50.22 -32.45 -13.19
N ARG A 199 -50.01 -31.44 -14.05
CA ARG A 199 -48.89 -31.40 -15.01
C ARG A 199 -47.95 -30.21 -14.80
N SER A 200 -48.29 -29.31 -13.89
CA SER A 200 -47.53 -28.10 -13.58
C SER A 200 -46.62 -28.31 -12.37
N LEU A 201 -45.45 -27.68 -12.38
CA LEU A 201 -44.58 -27.61 -11.21
C LEU A 201 -45.23 -26.75 -10.12
N GLU A 202 -45.12 -27.21 -8.87
CA GLU A 202 -45.47 -26.42 -7.70
C GLU A 202 -44.31 -25.49 -7.34
N THR A 203 -44.59 -24.54 -6.45
CA THR A 203 -43.58 -23.55 -6.04
C THR A 203 -42.36 -24.23 -5.41
N GLU A 204 -42.59 -25.32 -4.68
CA GLU A 204 -41.58 -26.13 -4.01
C GLU A 204 -40.64 -26.83 -5.00
N ASP A 205 -41.15 -27.35 -6.12
CA ASP A 205 -40.29 -27.96 -7.16
C ASP A 205 -39.40 -26.91 -7.82
N ILE A 206 -39.99 -25.75 -8.13
CA ILE A 206 -39.31 -24.60 -8.73
C ILE A 206 -38.19 -24.15 -7.79
N TYR A 207 -38.48 -23.99 -6.50
CA TYR A 207 -37.49 -23.62 -5.50
C TYR A 207 -36.41 -24.67 -5.32
N GLY A 208 -36.78 -25.95 -5.29
CA GLY A 208 -35.82 -27.04 -5.15
C GLY A 208 -34.83 -27.10 -6.30
N THR A 209 -35.34 -27.06 -7.54
CA THR A 209 -34.45 -27.12 -8.72
C THR A 209 -33.56 -25.88 -8.83
N GLN A 210 -34.09 -24.70 -8.51
CA GLN A 210 -33.30 -23.46 -8.49
C GLN A 210 -32.25 -23.45 -7.38
N PHE A 211 -32.58 -23.96 -6.19
CA PHE A 211 -31.66 -24.05 -5.05
C PHE A 211 -30.39 -24.84 -5.40
N LEU A 212 -30.52 -25.94 -6.15
CA LEU A 212 -29.40 -26.79 -6.56
C LEU A 212 -28.51 -26.15 -7.65
N GLN A 213 -28.94 -25.00 -8.20
CA GLN A 213 -28.34 -24.39 -9.39
C GLN A 213 -27.74 -23.00 -9.12
N LEU A 214 -27.61 -22.57 -7.86
CA LEU A 214 -27.11 -21.25 -7.45
C LEU A 214 -25.58 -21.07 -7.67
N ARG A 215 -25.11 -21.19 -8.92
CA ARG A 215 -23.70 -21.08 -9.31
C ARG A 215 -23.47 -20.00 -10.36
N VAL A 216 -22.46 -19.16 -10.13
CA VAL A 216 -22.11 -18.00 -10.96
C VAL A 216 -20.67 -18.14 -11.44
N PRO A 217 -20.35 -17.84 -12.72
CA PRO A 217 -21.26 -17.44 -13.80
C PRO A 217 -21.85 -18.61 -14.61
N THR A 218 -21.61 -19.86 -14.20
CA THR A 218 -21.91 -21.04 -15.04
C THR A 218 -23.39 -21.31 -15.24
N LEU A 219 -24.21 -21.23 -14.18
CA LEU A 219 -25.65 -21.50 -14.25
C LEU A 219 -26.48 -20.21 -14.23
N TYR A 220 -26.05 -19.24 -13.42
CA TYR A 220 -26.55 -17.86 -13.45
C TYR A 220 -25.49 -16.96 -14.05
N SER A 221 -25.85 -16.21 -15.09
CA SER A 221 -24.93 -15.30 -15.78
C SER A 221 -24.47 -14.13 -14.90
N ASN A 222 -25.22 -13.77 -13.86
CA ASN A 222 -24.88 -12.69 -12.94
C ASN A 222 -25.21 -13.04 -11.48
N LEU A 223 -24.42 -12.49 -10.56
CA LEU A 223 -24.53 -12.74 -9.12
C LEU A 223 -25.81 -12.19 -8.49
N LEU A 224 -26.33 -11.05 -8.97
CA LEU A 224 -27.53 -10.43 -8.43
C LEU A 224 -28.76 -11.33 -8.63
N THR A 225 -28.93 -11.90 -9.81
CA THR A 225 -30.04 -12.83 -10.10
C THR A 225 -29.95 -14.07 -9.22
N ALA A 226 -28.76 -14.68 -9.07
CA ALA A 226 -28.58 -15.83 -8.18
C ALA A 226 -28.93 -15.50 -6.71
N LEU A 227 -28.47 -14.36 -6.20
CA LEU A 227 -28.78 -13.92 -4.82
C LEU A 227 -30.26 -13.61 -4.64
N ASN A 228 -30.92 -12.99 -5.63
CA ASN A 228 -32.35 -12.70 -5.57
C ASN A 228 -33.18 -14.00 -5.60
N THR A 229 -32.79 -14.99 -6.41
CA THR A 229 -33.44 -16.31 -6.41
C THR A 229 -33.25 -17.00 -5.05
N ALA A 230 -32.03 -17.00 -4.50
CA ALA A 230 -31.78 -17.56 -3.16
C ALA A 230 -32.61 -16.85 -2.06
N ALA A 231 -32.75 -15.53 -2.16
CA ALA A 231 -33.57 -14.74 -1.25
C ALA A 231 -35.07 -15.08 -1.37
N GLN A 232 -35.56 -15.27 -2.60
CA GLN A 232 -36.95 -15.67 -2.86
C GLN A 232 -37.27 -17.05 -2.28
N ILE A 233 -36.32 -17.99 -2.36
CA ILE A 233 -36.43 -19.32 -1.74
C ILE A 233 -36.40 -19.23 -0.21
N GLY A 234 -35.78 -18.18 0.36
CA GLY A 234 -35.59 -18.00 1.80
C GLY A 234 -34.41 -18.79 2.39
N THR A 235 -33.76 -19.63 1.57
CA THR A 235 -32.50 -20.30 1.86
C THR A 235 -31.71 -20.51 0.57
N GLY A 236 -30.38 -20.46 0.63
CA GLY A 236 -29.58 -20.76 -0.55
C GLY A 236 -28.08 -20.66 -0.34
N TYR A 237 -27.35 -21.51 -1.05
CA TYR A 237 -25.90 -21.52 -1.10
C TYR A 237 -25.45 -21.05 -2.47
N VAL A 238 -25.14 -19.77 -2.60
CA VAL A 238 -24.66 -19.17 -3.85
C VAL A 238 -23.15 -19.33 -3.95
N TYR A 239 -22.66 -19.87 -5.06
CA TYR A 239 -21.23 -20.09 -5.30
C TYR A 239 -20.73 -19.26 -6.47
N ILE A 240 -19.65 -18.51 -6.27
CA ILE A 240 -18.84 -17.98 -7.37
C ILE A 240 -17.76 -19.03 -7.66
N VAL A 241 -17.90 -19.74 -8.78
CA VAL A 241 -17.09 -20.93 -9.11
C VAL A 241 -16.00 -20.68 -10.15
N SER A 242 -16.01 -19.52 -10.81
CA SER A 242 -14.96 -19.05 -11.70
C SER A 242 -14.84 -17.52 -11.65
N ASN A 243 -13.92 -16.93 -12.43
CA ASN A 243 -13.71 -15.49 -12.43
C ASN A 243 -15.00 -14.72 -12.75
N HIS A 244 -15.33 -13.73 -11.92
CA HIS A 244 -16.56 -12.97 -12.04
C HIS A 244 -16.32 -11.47 -11.84
N THR A 245 -16.99 -10.66 -12.66
CA THR A 245 -16.97 -9.20 -12.55
C THR A 245 -18.37 -8.72 -12.18
N LEU A 246 -18.48 -7.91 -11.11
CA LEU A 246 -19.75 -7.33 -10.72
C LEU A 246 -20.19 -6.23 -11.70
N SER A 247 -21.49 -6.19 -11.94
CA SER A 247 -22.17 -5.16 -12.73
C SER A 247 -23.07 -4.23 -11.90
N SER A 248 -23.26 -4.54 -10.61
CA SER A 248 -24.06 -3.77 -9.67
C SER A 248 -23.68 -4.10 -8.22
N ASN A 249 -24.10 -3.26 -7.27
CA ASN A 249 -24.02 -3.60 -5.85
C ASN A 249 -24.98 -4.75 -5.52
N VAL A 250 -24.54 -5.70 -4.70
CA VAL A 250 -25.36 -6.85 -4.31
C VAL A 250 -25.42 -7.02 -2.79
N ASN A 251 -26.54 -7.53 -2.30
CA ASN A 251 -26.77 -7.80 -0.88
C ASN A 251 -26.95 -9.31 -0.65
N VAL A 252 -26.27 -9.84 0.36
CA VAL A 252 -26.46 -11.20 0.86
C VAL A 252 -27.37 -11.12 2.10
N VAL A 253 -28.64 -11.46 1.90
CA VAL A 253 -29.71 -11.35 2.90
C VAL A 253 -29.73 -12.53 3.86
N SER A 254 -30.47 -12.42 4.97
CA SER A 254 -30.65 -13.51 5.94
C SER A 254 -31.14 -14.80 5.27
N GLY A 255 -30.61 -15.95 5.70
CA GLY A 255 -30.91 -17.26 5.11
C GLY A 255 -30.05 -17.61 3.89
N VAL A 256 -29.33 -16.64 3.30
CA VAL A 256 -28.47 -16.87 2.13
C VAL A 256 -26.99 -16.90 2.55
N ALA A 257 -26.26 -17.87 2.01
CA ALA A 257 -24.81 -17.97 2.12
C ALA A 257 -24.15 -17.79 0.75
N LEU A 258 -23.23 -16.84 0.63
CA LEU A 258 -22.38 -16.63 -0.54
C LEU A 258 -20.99 -17.21 -0.27
N THR A 259 -20.51 -18.10 -1.14
CA THR A 259 -19.16 -18.65 -1.08
C THR A 259 -18.39 -18.32 -2.35
N ILE A 260 -17.20 -17.71 -2.18
CA ILE A 260 -16.25 -17.48 -3.27
C ILE A 260 -15.24 -18.64 -3.26
N LYS A 261 -15.26 -19.48 -4.30
CA LYS A 261 -14.47 -20.72 -4.36
C LYS A 261 -12.99 -20.46 -4.59
N SER A 262 -12.13 -21.37 -4.15
CA SER A 262 -10.68 -21.32 -4.39
C SER A 262 -10.33 -21.14 -5.88
N SER A 263 -9.20 -20.48 -6.17
CA SER A 263 -8.72 -20.21 -7.54
C SER A 263 -9.63 -19.32 -8.38
N THR A 264 -10.52 -18.56 -7.76
CA THR A 264 -11.37 -17.55 -8.42
C THR A 264 -10.87 -16.14 -8.15
N THR A 265 -11.19 -15.23 -9.07
CA THR A 265 -11.01 -13.79 -8.91
C THR A 265 -12.37 -13.09 -9.00
N VAL A 266 -12.68 -12.27 -8.00
CA VAL A 266 -13.87 -11.42 -8.02
C VAL A 266 -13.45 -9.98 -8.25
N ASN A 267 -13.77 -9.44 -9.42
CA ASN A 267 -13.56 -8.04 -9.73
C ASN A 267 -14.82 -7.25 -9.35
N LEU A 268 -14.72 -6.42 -8.32
CA LEU A 268 -15.85 -5.63 -7.84
C LEU A 268 -16.23 -4.49 -8.79
N ASN A 269 -15.34 -4.05 -9.69
CA ASN A 269 -15.61 -3.02 -10.71
C ASN A 269 -16.32 -1.75 -10.16
N GLY A 270 -15.85 -1.25 -9.02
CA GLY A 270 -16.44 -0.11 -8.33
C GLY A 270 -17.66 -0.43 -7.45
N PHE A 271 -18.26 -1.61 -7.56
CA PHE A 271 -19.39 -2.07 -6.74
C PHE A 271 -18.96 -2.73 -5.42
N SER A 272 -19.93 -3.27 -4.69
CA SER A 272 -19.75 -3.94 -3.40
C SER A 272 -20.67 -5.15 -3.25
N ILE A 273 -20.25 -6.08 -2.40
CA ILE A 273 -21.06 -7.21 -1.90
C ILE A 273 -21.25 -7.00 -0.41
N LYS A 274 -22.49 -6.80 0.08
CA LYS A 274 -22.77 -6.50 1.49
C LYS A 274 -23.62 -7.58 2.15
N SER A 275 -23.26 -8.00 3.36
CA SER A 275 -24.09 -8.86 4.20
C SER A 275 -25.12 -8.02 4.97
N THR A 276 -26.41 -8.22 4.65
CA THR A 276 -27.56 -7.63 5.36
C THR A 276 -28.25 -8.63 6.28
N GLY A 277 -27.55 -9.70 6.64
CA GLY A 277 -28.04 -10.80 7.48
C GLY A 277 -27.55 -12.17 7.01
N GLY A 278 -27.08 -12.26 5.75
CA GLY A 278 -26.51 -13.49 5.20
C GLY A 278 -25.03 -13.67 5.52
N THR A 279 -24.49 -14.82 5.11
CA THR A 279 -23.08 -15.18 5.34
C THR A 279 -22.26 -15.01 4.06
N ILE A 280 -21.07 -14.44 4.17
CA ILE A 280 -20.08 -14.38 3.09
C ILE A 280 -18.87 -15.19 3.52
N THR A 281 -18.47 -16.15 2.70
CA THR A 281 -17.30 -17.02 2.91
C THR A 281 -16.35 -16.91 1.73
N ILE A 282 -15.07 -16.78 2.01
CA ILE A 282 -14.00 -16.76 1.01
C ILE A 282 -13.10 -17.96 1.27
N GLU A 283 -12.98 -18.85 0.28
CA GLU A 283 -12.08 -20.01 0.39
C GLU A 283 -10.61 -19.62 0.22
N SER A 284 -9.72 -20.44 0.75
CA SER A 284 -8.28 -20.30 0.51
C SER A 284 -7.96 -20.39 -0.98
N GLY A 285 -7.06 -19.53 -1.47
CA GLY A 285 -6.67 -19.47 -2.88
C GLY A 285 -7.50 -18.52 -3.76
N VAL A 286 -8.42 -17.75 -3.20
CA VAL A 286 -9.08 -16.63 -3.90
C VAL A 286 -8.10 -15.47 -4.08
N THR A 287 -8.04 -14.87 -5.27
CA THR A 287 -7.29 -13.63 -5.50
C THR A 287 -8.04 -12.45 -4.90
N GLN A 288 -7.48 -11.82 -3.86
CA GLN A 288 -8.13 -10.77 -3.09
C GLN A 288 -7.72 -9.37 -3.58
N ASN A 289 -8.51 -8.82 -4.50
CA ASN A 289 -8.35 -7.46 -5.05
C ASN A 289 -9.41 -6.49 -4.51
N TYR A 290 -9.79 -6.66 -3.24
CA TYR A 290 -10.85 -5.91 -2.58
C TYR A 290 -10.49 -5.62 -1.13
N VAL A 291 -11.32 -4.80 -0.50
CA VAL A 291 -11.27 -4.48 0.93
C VAL A 291 -12.39 -5.23 1.64
N GLU A 292 -12.07 -5.94 2.72
CA GLU A 292 -13.05 -6.67 3.52
C GLU A 292 -13.45 -5.85 4.75
N LEU A 293 -14.74 -5.64 4.97
CA LEU A 293 -15.28 -5.16 6.25
C LEU A 293 -15.70 -6.37 7.08
N LYS A 294 -15.28 -6.41 8.35
CA LYS A 294 -15.52 -7.53 9.28
C LYS A 294 -16.06 -7.08 10.62
N ASP A 295 -16.89 -7.93 11.20
CA ASP A 295 -17.32 -7.89 12.60
C ASP A 295 -16.87 -9.20 13.27
N GLY A 296 -15.79 -9.12 14.04
CA GLY A 296 -15.05 -10.30 14.49
C GLY A 296 -14.53 -11.15 13.31
N SER A 297 -14.89 -12.43 13.28
CA SER A 297 -14.54 -13.34 12.17
C SER A 297 -15.48 -13.22 10.97
N THR A 298 -16.65 -12.61 11.12
CA THR A 298 -17.72 -12.54 10.11
C THR A 298 -17.45 -11.44 9.10
N ILE A 299 -17.55 -11.76 7.80
CA ILE A 299 -17.47 -10.78 6.73
C ILE A 299 -18.81 -10.04 6.60
N LYS A 300 -18.77 -8.72 6.74
CA LYS A 300 -19.90 -7.82 6.58
C LYS A 300 -19.99 -7.21 5.18
N GLY A 301 -18.88 -7.10 4.48
CA GLY A 301 -18.91 -6.74 3.06
C GLY A 301 -17.55 -6.76 2.38
N LEU A 302 -17.60 -6.78 1.06
CA LEU A 302 -16.46 -6.69 0.15
C LEU A 302 -16.60 -5.41 -0.67
N TYR A 303 -15.57 -4.56 -0.65
CA TYR A 303 -15.58 -3.21 -1.19
C TYR A 303 -14.46 -3.00 -2.19
N SER A 304 -14.75 -2.22 -3.23
CA SER A 304 -13.78 -1.84 -4.26
C SER A 304 -12.70 -0.87 -3.75
N SER A 305 -12.95 -0.17 -2.63
CA SER A 305 -12.02 0.85 -2.09
C SER A 305 -12.07 0.92 -0.57
N LEU A 306 -10.98 1.41 0.03
CA LEU A 306 -10.96 1.71 1.47
C LEU A 306 -11.95 2.82 1.85
N ASN A 307 -12.13 3.83 0.98
CA ASN A 307 -13.07 4.93 1.20
C ASN A 307 -14.50 4.43 1.46
N THR A 308 -15.00 3.53 0.61
CA THR A 308 -16.36 2.98 0.72
C THR A 308 -16.50 1.98 1.87
N ALA A 309 -15.44 1.22 2.19
CA ALA A 309 -15.45 0.35 3.37
C ALA A 309 -15.53 1.16 4.67
N VAL A 310 -14.78 2.27 4.77
CA VAL A 310 -14.77 3.14 5.96
C VAL A 310 -16.10 3.86 6.15
N SER A 311 -16.76 4.29 5.07
CA SER A 311 -18.07 4.95 5.18
C SER A 311 -19.18 4.03 5.70
N ASP A 312 -19.06 2.73 5.45
CA ASP A 312 -20.03 1.72 5.87
C ASP A 312 -19.69 1.10 7.25
N ALA A 313 -18.46 1.26 7.71
CA ALA A 313 -18.00 0.67 8.96
C ALA A 313 -18.60 1.39 10.18
N VAL A 314 -18.86 0.62 11.23
CA VAL A 314 -19.26 1.13 12.54
C VAL A 314 -18.24 0.75 13.61
N ALA A 315 -18.30 1.41 14.78
CA ALA A 315 -17.36 1.15 15.87
C ALA A 315 -17.36 -0.33 16.29
N GLY A 316 -16.16 -0.87 16.55
CA GLY A 316 -15.92 -2.29 16.84
C GLY A 316 -15.56 -3.13 15.61
N GLN A 317 -15.78 -2.61 14.40
CA GLN A 317 -15.49 -3.33 13.16
C GLN A 317 -14.04 -3.15 12.70
N THR A 318 -13.60 -4.11 11.88
CA THR A 318 -12.25 -4.16 11.33
C THR A 318 -12.32 -4.16 9.81
N ILE A 319 -11.40 -3.47 9.15
CA ILE A 319 -11.29 -3.41 7.70
C ILE A 319 -9.96 -4.04 7.28
N ASN A 320 -9.99 -5.14 6.52
CA ASN A 320 -8.77 -5.75 5.97
C ASN A 320 -8.54 -5.25 4.53
N VAL A 321 -7.34 -4.74 4.26
CA VAL A 321 -6.92 -4.25 2.94
C VAL A 321 -5.90 -5.21 2.35
N TYR A 322 -6.26 -5.87 1.23
CA TYR A 322 -5.37 -6.79 0.49
C TYR A 322 -4.75 -6.12 -0.75
N SER A 323 -5.47 -5.19 -1.37
CA SER A 323 -4.94 -4.26 -2.36
C SER A 323 -5.95 -3.14 -2.56
N SER A 324 -5.53 -1.88 -2.47
CA SER A 324 -6.42 -0.75 -2.71
C SER A 324 -5.65 0.53 -3.04
N SER A 325 -6.34 1.49 -3.64
CA SER A 325 -5.86 2.86 -3.81
C SER A 325 -6.88 3.82 -3.23
N LEU A 326 -6.42 4.87 -2.55
CA LEU A 326 -7.29 5.95 -2.12
C LEU A 326 -7.77 6.75 -3.34
N ILE A 327 -9.05 7.12 -3.32
CA ILE A 327 -9.67 7.98 -4.33
C ILE A 327 -10.01 9.38 -3.76
N ALA A 328 -9.91 9.54 -2.45
CA ALA A 328 -10.06 10.78 -1.72
C ALA A 328 -9.38 10.65 -0.34
N ASN A 329 -9.19 11.75 0.38
CA ASN A 329 -8.76 11.71 1.77
C ASN A 329 -9.72 10.84 2.60
N VAL A 330 -9.17 9.94 3.42
CA VAL A 330 -9.95 9.06 4.30
C VAL A 330 -9.66 9.44 5.73
N SER A 331 -10.70 9.62 6.55
CA SER A 331 -10.58 9.75 8.00
C SER A 331 -11.13 8.49 8.65
N ILE A 332 -10.30 7.77 9.40
CA ILE A 332 -10.70 6.57 10.13
C ILE A 332 -11.35 6.97 11.46
N PRO A 333 -12.66 6.76 11.65
CA PRO A 333 -13.36 7.16 12.87
C PRO A 333 -12.95 6.32 14.09
N SER A 334 -13.24 6.85 15.27
CA SER A 334 -13.05 6.14 16.55
C SER A 334 -13.72 4.76 16.57
N GLY A 335 -12.98 3.77 17.07
CA GLY A 335 -13.45 2.39 17.20
C GLY A 335 -13.35 1.55 15.93
N ILE A 336 -12.87 2.09 14.81
CA ILE A 336 -12.60 1.32 13.58
C ILE A 336 -11.11 1.04 13.47
N THR A 337 -10.76 -0.21 13.15
CA THR A 337 -9.38 -0.63 12.87
C THR A 337 -9.20 -0.99 11.41
N VAL A 338 -8.21 -0.42 10.73
CA VAL A 338 -7.80 -0.80 9.38
C VAL A 338 -6.54 -1.65 9.45
N ASN A 339 -6.59 -2.89 8.96
CA ASN A 339 -5.46 -3.79 8.83
C ASN A 339 -4.97 -3.81 7.38
N ILE A 340 -3.74 -3.34 7.15
CA ILE A 340 -3.06 -3.48 5.87
C ILE A 340 -2.33 -4.83 5.90
N LYS A 341 -2.83 -5.79 5.13
CA LYS A 341 -2.45 -7.20 5.25
C LYS A 341 -1.05 -7.49 4.70
N SER A 342 -0.40 -8.56 5.16
CA SER A 342 0.90 -8.98 4.62
C SER A 342 0.85 -9.15 3.09
N SER A 343 1.91 -8.73 2.38
CA SER A 343 2.01 -8.76 0.91
C SER A 343 1.00 -7.87 0.17
N SER A 344 0.25 -7.01 0.89
CA SER A 344 -0.64 -6.02 0.28
C SER A 344 0.07 -4.71 -0.06
N THR A 345 -0.57 -3.92 -0.92
CA THR A 345 -0.22 -2.51 -1.14
C THR A 345 -1.47 -1.65 -0.95
N LEU A 346 -1.39 -0.63 -0.10
CA LEU A 346 -2.37 0.45 -0.04
C LEU A 346 -1.72 1.70 -0.62
N ASN A 347 -2.13 2.10 -1.83
CA ASN A 347 -1.60 3.31 -2.46
C ASN A 347 -2.39 4.55 -2.02
N LEU A 348 -1.74 5.51 -1.38
CA LEU A 348 -2.39 6.77 -0.99
C LEU A 348 -2.75 7.68 -2.18
N ASN A 349 -2.13 7.51 -3.36
CA ASN A 349 -2.46 8.23 -4.60
C ASN A 349 -2.60 9.76 -4.46
N GLY A 350 -1.72 10.38 -3.66
CA GLY A 350 -1.75 11.82 -3.37
C GLY A 350 -2.76 12.26 -2.29
N TYR A 351 -3.55 11.33 -1.75
CA TYR A 351 -4.50 11.57 -0.65
C TYR A 351 -3.92 11.19 0.71
N LYS A 352 -4.57 11.65 1.78
CA LYS A 352 -4.19 11.42 3.18
C LYS A 352 -5.05 10.33 3.81
N LEU A 353 -4.45 9.55 4.70
CA LEU A 353 -5.17 8.62 5.60
C LEU A 353 -5.08 9.16 7.02
N LEU A 354 -6.12 9.84 7.49
CA LEU A 354 -6.20 10.53 8.78
C LEU A 354 -6.83 9.62 9.84
N LEU A 355 -6.41 9.76 11.10
CA LEU A 355 -6.94 9.01 12.23
C LEU A 355 -7.78 9.92 13.12
N ALA A 356 -9.11 9.85 12.95
CA ALA A 356 -10.09 10.57 13.76
C ALA A 356 -10.52 9.73 14.98
N GLY A 357 -9.53 9.18 15.69
CA GLY A 357 -9.70 8.26 16.82
C GLY A 357 -9.65 6.77 16.46
N GLY A 358 -9.61 6.43 15.17
CA GLY A 358 -9.40 5.04 14.72
C GLY A 358 -7.93 4.63 14.71
N SER A 359 -7.68 3.38 14.32
CA SER A 359 -6.32 2.80 14.26
C SER A 359 -6.01 2.15 12.92
N VAL A 360 -4.73 2.15 12.56
CA VAL A 360 -4.19 1.43 11.41
C VAL A 360 -3.12 0.46 11.91
N VAL A 361 -3.24 -0.80 11.55
CA VAL A 361 -2.26 -1.85 11.79
C VAL A 361 -1.66 -2.24 10.45
N VAL A 362 -0.33 -2.17 10.33
CA VAL A 362 0.40 -2.54 9.13
C VAL A 362 1.10 -3.86 9.41
N GLU A 363 0.68 -4.94 8.75
CA GLU A 363 1.28 -6.25 8.93
C GLU A 363 2.67 -6.33 8.29
N SER A 364 3.52 -7.22 8.84
CA SER A 364 4.83 -7.47 8.25
C SER A 364 4.70 -7.93 6.80
N GLY A 365 5.53 -7.38 5.92
CA GLY A 365 5.51 -7.65 4.48
C GLY A 365 4.49 -6.81 3.68
N ALA A 366 3.70 -5.96 4.31
CA ALA A 366 2.89 -4.97 3.59
C ALA A 366 3.78 -3.85 3.01
N ASN A 367 3.52 -3.43 1.78
CA ASN A 367 4.17 -2.28 1.17
C ASN A 367 3.40 -1.00 1.53
N PHE A 368 3.81 -0.33 2.60
CA PHE A 368 3.16 0.91 3.09
C PHE A 368 4.16 1.98 3.56
N PRO A 369 4.95 2.56 2.63
CA PRO A 369 6.13 3.38 2.95
C PRO A 369 5.79 4.88 3.11
N TYR A 370 4.76 5.20 3.88
CA TYR A 370 4.26 6.58 4.02
C TYR A 370 4.77 7.29 5.28
N ALA A 371 4.93 8.61 5.18
CA ALA A 371 5.28 9.45 6.32
C ALA A 371 4.12 9.48 7.33
N LYS A 372 4.46 9.40 8.61
CA LYS A 372 3.52 9.42 9.74
C LYS A 372 3.55 10.78 10.39
N LEU A 373 2.38 11.35 10.68
CA LEU A 373 2.29 12.55 11.53
C LEU A 373 1.86 12.13 12.93
N LYS A 374 2.63 12.54 13.94
CA LYS A 374 2.32 12.32 15.36
C LYS A 374 2.22 13.63 16.10
N ASN A 375 1.34 13.69 17.10
CA ASN A 375 1.31 14.80 18.06
C ASN A 375 2.44 14.68 19.11
N ASN A 376 2.47 15.65 20.03
CA ASN A 376 3.41 15.70 21.15
C ASN A 376 3.27 14.55 22.16
N TYR A 377 2.17 13.80 22.14
CA TYR A 377 1.92 12.63 22.98
C TYR A 377 2.24 11.31 22.26
N SER A 378 2.94 11.37 21.13
CA SER A 378 3.26 10.22 20.26
C SER A 378 2.03 9.52 19.67
N THR A 379 0.84 10.14 19.73
CA THR A 379 -0.37 9.63 19.07
C THR A 379 -0.25 9.83 17.58
N LEU A 380 -0.47 8.77 16.80
CA LEU A 380 -0.52 8.82 15.35
C LEU A 380 -1.79 9.57 14.88
N LEU A 381 -1.61 10.58 14.04
CA LEU A 381 -2.70 11.40 13.49
C LEU A 381 -3.03 11.04 12.04
N GLY A 382 -2.08 10.45 11.32
CA GLY A 382 -2.32 10.02 9.95
C GLY A 382 -1.06 9.64 9.17
N TYR A 383 -1.30 9.15 7.97
CA TYR A 383 -0.30 8.82 6.96
C TYR A 383 -0.44 9.75 5.76
N TYR A 384 0.71 10.15 5.25
CA TYR A 384 0.82 11.19 4.24
C TYR A 384 1.54 10.68 2.99
N PRO A 385 1.05 11.04 1.79
CA PRO A 385 1.61 10.57 0.53
C PRO A 385 3.01 11.15 0.28
N THR A 386 3.31 12.33 0.84
CA THR A 386 4.61 13.00 0.72
C THR A 386 5.02 13.61 2.07
N ILE A 387 6.33 13.72 2.29
CA ILE A 387 6.92 14.40 3.45
C ILE A 387 6.42 15.84 3.53
N GLU A 388 6.41 16.55 2.41
CA GLU A 388 5.98 17.94 2.32
C GLU A 388 4.52 18.11 2.75
N SER A 389 3.62 17.21 2.34
CA SER A 389 2.23 17.27 2.80
C SER A 389 2.07 17.03 4.30
N ALA A 390 2.95 16.20 4.90
CA ALA A 390 2.97 15.96 6.35
C ALA A 390 3.51 17.19 7.11
N ILE A 391 4.59 17.81 6.61
CA ILE A 391 5.17 19.02 7.19
C ILE A 391 4.18 20.17 7.12
N ASN A 392 3.47 20.33 6.01
CA ASN A 392 2.49 21.42 5.85
C ASN A 392 1.36 21.32 6.88
N ASP A 393 0.86 20.11 7.15
CA ASP A 393 -0.14 19.85 8.19
C ASP A 393 0.43 19.88 9.63
N ALA A 394 1.75 19.73 9.79
CA ALA A 394 2.38 19.74 11.10
C ALA A 394 2.32 21.14 11.74
N ILE A 395 1.85 21.18 12.98
CA ILE A 395 1.85 22.34 13.87
C ILE A 395 2.88 22.14 15.00
N SER A 396 3.00 23.13 15.88
CA SER A 396 3.99 23.08 16.96
C SER A 396 3.87 21.86 17.86
N GLY A 397 5.00 21.21 18.13
CA GLY A 397 5.09 19.98 18.91
C GLY A 397 4.85 18.69 18.13
N TYR A 398 4.50 18.77 16.84
CA TYR A 398 4.24 17.58 16.02
C TYR A 398 5.53 16.99 15.46
N THR A 399 5.51 15.67 15.24
CA THR A 399 6.62 14.92 14.64
C THR A 399 6.16 14.25 13.35
N VAL A 400 6.87 14.50 12.25
CA VAL A 400 6.80 13.77 10.99
C VAL A 400 7.83 12.65 11.05
N GLU A 401 7.38 11.40 11.21
CA GLU A 401 8.25 10.22 11.19
C GLU A 401 8.26 9.58 9.81
N LEU A 402 9.46 9.25 9.33
CA LEU A 402 9.68 8.63 8.03
C LEU A 402 10.00 7.13 8.18
N PRO A 403 9.44 6.24 7.35
CA PRO A 403 9.87 4.85 7.27
C PRO A 403 11.29 4.68 6.72
N SER A 404 11.81 3.46 6.87
CA SER A 404 13.13 3.01 6.40
C SER A 404 13.17 2.82 4.88
N ILE A 405 13.21 3.93 4.13
CA ILE A 405 13.29 3.96 2.66
C ILE A 405 14.18 5.11 2.17
N THR A 406 14.41 5.16 0.85
CA THR A 406 15.01 6.33 0.18
C THR A 406 13.93 7.28 -0.32
N TYR A 407 14.01 8.53 0.09
CA TYR A 407 13.18 9.63 -0.39
C TYR A 407 13.92 10.44 -1.44
N ASN A 408 13.26 10.74 -2.56
CA ASN A 408 13.78 11.62 -3.59
C ASN A 408 13.02 12.95 -3.56
N GLY A 409 13.75 14.06 -3.52
CA GLY A 409 13.17 15.40 -3.48
C GLY A 409 13.67 16.22 -2.30
N ASN A 410 13.55 17.55 -2.44
CA ASN A 410 13.95 18.49 -1.40
C ASN A 410 12.88 18.57 -0.31
N ILE A 411 13.29 18.95 0.89
CA ILE A 411 12.42 19.10 2.06
C ILE A 411 12.61 20.51 2.62
N SER A 412 11.50 21.18 2.96
CA SER A 412 11.53 22.53 3.53
C SER A 412 10.74 22.61 4.83
N LEU A 413 11.39 23.08 5.90
CA LEU A 413 10.75 23.49 7.15
C LEU A 413 10.79 25.01 7.18
N THR A 414 9.76 25.67 6.63
CA THR A 414 9.67 27.14 6.60
C THR A 414 8.60 27.64 7.56
N ASN A 415 8.96 28.60 8.42
CA ASN A 415 8.06 29.18 9.43
C ASN A 415 7.41 28.10 10.34
N LYS A 416 8.16 27.03 10.66
CA LYS A 416 7.69 25.94 11.51
C LYS A 416 8.26 26.09 12.92
N GLY A 417 7.39 26.31 13.91
CA GLY A 417 7.77 26.34 15.32
C GLY A 417 7.64 24.95 15.95
N GLY A 418 8.71 24.32 16.44
CA GLY A 418 8.64 23.07 17.22
C GLY A 418 8.23 21.80 16.43
N VAL A 419 8.28 21.84 15.10
CA VAL A 419 8.03 20.68 14.24
C VAL A 419 9.29 19.84 14.12
N LYS A 420 9.14 18.52 14.26
CA LYS A 420 10.25 17.56 14.14
C LYS A 420 10.09 16.71 12.89
N LEU A 421 11.15 16.54 12.11
CA LEU A 421 11.26 15.58 11.03
C LEU A 421 12.24 14.48 11.46
N LYS A 422 11.78 13.24 11.55
CA LYS A 422 12.56 12.14 12.10
C LYS A 422 12.57 10.95 11.13
N GLY A 423 13.76 10.47 10.76
CA GLY A 423 13.92 9.22 10.01
C GLY A 423 13.82 7.98 10.90
N ALA A 424 13.85 6.80 10.28
CA ALA A 424 13.87 5.52 10.98
C ALA A 424 15.25 5.17 11.57
N GLY A 425 16.27 5.98 11.31
CA GLY A 425 17.66 5.76 11.72
C GLY A 425 18.66 6.07 10.61
N VAL A 426 19.88 6.43 11.01
CA VAL A 426 21.03 6.54 10.09
C VAL A 426 21.30 5.17 9.46
N GLY A 427 21.41 5.13 8.14
CA GLY A 427 21.53 3.90 7.35
C GLY A 427 20.20 3.21 7.01
N SER A 428 19.08 3.62 7.64
CA SER A 428 17.74 3.07 7.39
C SER A 428 16.91 3.98 6.49
N THR A 429 16.82 5.27 6.82
CA THR A 429 16.15 6.27 5.97
C THR A 429 17.21 7.08 5.22
N THR A 430 17.06 7.24 3.90
CA THR A 430 17.93 8.10 3.09
C THR A 430 17.14 9.26 2.50
N ILE A 431 17.61 10.50 2.67
CA ILE A 431 17.08 11.69 1.99
C ILE A 431 18.00 12.02 0.81
N ASN A 432 17.53 11.75 -0.40
CA ASN A 432 18.21 12.06 -1.66
C ASN A 432 17.75 13.43 -2.21
N GLY A 433 17.80 14.44 -1.36
CA GLY A 433 17.49 15.83 -1.69
C GLY A 433 18.06 16.76 -0.63
N ASN A 434 17.93 18.07 -0.85
CA ASN A 434 18.39 19.07 0.11
C ASN A 434 17.34 19.28 1.19
N ILE A 435 17.78 19.59 2.40
CA ILE A 435 16.91 20.00 3.51
C ILE A 435 17.16 21.46 3.79
N THR A 436 16.09 22.25 3.88
CA THR A 436 16.16 23.66 4.24
C THR A 436 15.28 23.93 5.46
N ILE A 437 15.83 24.54 6.49
CA ILE A 437 15.12 25.04 7.67
C ILE A 437 15.18 26.56 7.62
N THR A 438 14.05 27.23 7.41
CA THR A 438 13.99 28.69 7.25
C THR A 438 13.06 29.32 8.29
N ASN A 439 13.54 30.35 9.00
CA ASN A 439 12.74 31.13 9.96
C ASN A 439 11.92 30.25 10.93
N SER A 440 12.53 29.17 11.40
CA SER A 440 11.84 28.11 12.14
C SER A 440 12.43 27.98 13.53
N THR A 441 11.57 28.04 14.55
CA THR A 441 11.98 28.10 15.96
C THR A 441 11.79 26.71 16.59
N TYR A 442 12.79 26.13 17.25
CA TYR A 442 12.74 24.74 17.77
C TYR A 442 12.44 23.66 16.71
N ALA A 443 12.61 23.95 15.41
CA ALA A 443 12.44 22.95 14.36
C ALA A 443 13.58 21.94 14.39
N GLN A 444 13.27 20.66 14.20
CA GLN A 444 14.24 19.58 14.30
C GLN A 444 14.25 18.72 13.04
N VAL A 445 15.43 18.31 12.61
CA VAL A 445 15.62 17.23 11.64
C VAL A 445 16.58 16.19 12.22
N SER A 446 16.21 14.90 12.20
CA SER A 446 17.07 13.86 12.78
C SER A 446 16.90 12.45 12.22
N ASP A 447 17.89 11.59 12.50
CA ASP A 447 17.84 10.13 12.35
C ASP A 447 17.73 9.62 10.89
N PHE A 448 18.52 10.18 9.98
CA PHE A 448 18.58 9.71 8.59
C PHE A 448 19.96 9.93 7.96
N THR A 449 20.16 9.29 6.81
CA THR A 449 21.32 9.49 5.95
C THR A 449 20.99 10.48 4.83
N MET A 450 21.86 11.44 4.58
CA MET A 450 21.80 12.32 3.41
C MET A 450 22.47 11.63 2.22
N GLY A 451 21.83 11.68 1.06
CA GLY A 451 22.39 11.19 -0.20
C GLY A 451 23.65 11.96 -0.64
N ASN A 452 24.29 11.50 -1.71
CA ASN A 452 25.48 12.18 -2.24
C ASN A 452 25.15 13.56 -2.81
N TYR A 453 26.05 14.52 -2.60
CA TYR A 453 25.95 15.89 -3.14
C TYR A 453 24.73 16.64 -2.61
N LYS A 454 24.36 16.38 -1.35
CA LYS A 454 23.19 17.00 -0.69
C LYS A 454 23.62 17.90 0.45
N SER A 455 22.76 18.84 0.80
CA SER A 455 23.03 19.80 1.87
C SER A 455 21.89 19.91 2.86
N ILE A 456 22.24 20.29 4.08
CA ILE A 456 21.31 20.83 5.07
C ILE A 456 21.60 22.32 5.20
N THR A 457 20.59 23.15 4.99
CA THR A 457 20.69 24.60 5.13
C THR A 457 19.77 25.07 6.25
N VAL A 458 20.31 25.79 7.21
CA VAL A 458 19.56 26.49 8.25
C VAL A 458 19.68 27.99 7.97
N ASN A 459 18.55 28.68 7.84
CA ASN A 459 18.49 30.09 7.49
C ASN A 459 17.48 30.83 8.40
N GLY A 460 17.99 31.49 9.44
CA GLY A 460 17.16 32.15 10.44
C GLY A 460 16.50 31.19 11.43
N GLY A 461 15.87 31.77 12.45
CA GLY A 461 15.14 31.06 13.51
C GLY A 461 15.89 30.98 14.85
N ASP A 462 15.14 30.66 15.91
CA ASP A 462 15.67 30.45 17.27
C ASP A 462 15.70 28.94 17.58
N ARG A 463 16.88 28.42 17.91
CA ARG A 463 17.11 27.01 18.29
C ARG A 463 16.66 25.96 17.27
N PRO A 464 17.01 26.06 15.98
CA PRO A 464 16.87 24.92 15.09
C PRO A 464 17.85 23.80 15.46
N TYR A 465 17.46 22.56 15.17
CA TYR A 465 18.11 21.36 15.64
C TYR A 465 18.41 20.40 14.48
N VAL A 466 19.66 19.96 14.35
CA VAL A 466 20.08 18.94 13.37
C VAL A 466 20.83 17.84 14.11
N TYR A 467 20.26 16.64 14.15
CA TYR A 467 20.76 15.57 15.02
C TYR A 467 20.89 14.22 14.35
N ASN A 468 21.93 13.47 14.70
CA ASN A 468 22.10 12.07 14.29
C ASN A 468 21.94 11.90 12.77
N ILE A 469 22.78 12.62 12.01
CA ILE A 469 22.75 12.64 10.55
C ILE A 469 24.01 11.99 10.01
N GLY A 470 23.85 11.01 9.12
CA GLY A 470 24.95 10.45 8.35
C GLY A 470 25.02 11.07 6.96
N PHE A 471 26.22 11.31 6.44
CA PHE A 471 26.43 11.66 5.04
C PHE A 471 27.10 10.51 4.29
N ASN A 472 26.64 10.19 3.09
CA ASN A 472 27.27 9.14 2.28
C ASN A 472 28.66 9.58 1.76
N ASN A 473 29.66 8.71 1.91
CA ASN A 473 31.11 8.98 1.74
C ASN A 473 31.59 9.31 0.31
N THR A 474 30.71 9.56 -0.66
CA THR A 474 31.08 9.63 -2.09
C THR A 474 30.73 10.95 -2.78
N GLY A 475 30.54 12.05 -2.02
CA GLY A 475 30.24 13.35 -2.64
C GLY A 475 30.34 14.58 -1.74
N TYR A 476 30.10 15.73 -2.36
CA TYR A 476 30.15 17.06 -1.75
C TYR A 476 28.95 17.31 -0.83
N ASN A 477 29.08 16.95 0.44
CA ASN A 477 28.02 17.13 1.42
C ASN A 477 28.33 18.26 2.40
N TYR A 478 27.35 19.16 2.60
CA TYR A 478 27.55 20.40 3.35
C TYR A 478 26.44 20.71 4.34
N ILE A 479 26.83 21.39 5.42
CA ILE A 479 25.88 22.10 6.29
C ILE A 479 26.15 23.59 6.19
N PHE A 480 25.11 24.35 5.85
CA PHE A 480 25.16 25.80 5.81
C PHE A 480 24.24 26.38 6.88
N VAL A 481 24.75 27.30 7.68
CA VAL A 481 23.97 28.01 8.69
C VAL A 481 24.11 29.51 8.51
N TYR A 482 22.98 30.19 8.28
CA TYR A 482 22.84 31.63 8.11
C TYR A 482 21.87 32.17 9.17
N ASP A 483 22.22 33.27 9.83
CA ASP A 483 21.31 34.03 10.70
C ASP A 483 20.63 33.18 11.82
N GLY A 484 21.23 32.04 12.17
CA GLY A 484 20.70 31.12 13.17
C GLY A 484 21.05 31.56 14.58
N TYR A 485 20.06 31.67 15.46
CA TYR A 485 20.27 31.95 16.87
C TYR A 485 20.17 30.66 17.69
N ASN A 486 21.21 30.36 18.46
CA ASN A 486 21.32 29.18 19.32
C ASN A 486 20.98 27.82 18.64
N THR A 487 21.37 27.64 17.38
CA THR A 487 21.24 26.36 16.67
C THR A 487 22.08 25.28 17.34
N ASP A 488 21.62 24.05 17.32
CA ASP A 488 22.38 22.91 17.85
C ASP A 488 22.51 21.80 16.81
N LEU A 489 23.76 21.41 16.56
CA LEU A 489 24.17 20.37 15.62
C LEU A 489 24.86 19.25 16.41
N SER A 490 24.32 18.04 16.44
CA SER A 490 24.91 16.95 17.24
C SER A 490 24.84 15.58 16.58
N GLY A 491 25.85 14.73 16.82
CA GLY A 491 25.84 13.35 16.31
C GLY A 491 25.93 13.27 14.79
N ILE A 492 26.60 14.21 14.13
CA ILE A 492 26.67 14.29 12.67
C ILE A 492 27.97 13.65 12.20
N ASN A 493 27.87 12.63 11.34
CA ASN A 493 29.02 11.99 10.72
C ASN A 493 29.14 12.45 9.28
N ASN A 494 30.07 13.36 9.02
CA ASN A 494 30.31 13.95 7.71
C ASN A 494 31.66 13.50 7.16
N VAL A 495 31.63 12.56 6.22
CA VAL A 495 32.82 12.06 5.53
C VAL A 495 32.71 12.43 4.06
N GLY A 496 33.72 13.11 3.52
CA GLY A 496 33.72 13.52 2.12
C GLY A 496 35.13 13.91 1.67
N ALA A 497 35.40 13.77 0.37
CA ALA A 497 36.59 14.34 -0.25
C ALA A 497 36.18 15.64 -0.94
N SER A 498 36.17 16.74 -0.18
CA SER A 498 35.67 18.03 -0.66
C SER A 498 36.62 19.17 -0.42
N THR A 499 36.58 20.14 -1.34
CA THR A 499 37.44 21.32 -1.34
C THR A 499 36.77 22.59 -0.88
N SER A 500 35.67 22.39 -0.18
CA SER A 500 34.89 23.40 0.49
C SER A 500 34.77 23.02 1.95
N PRO A 501 34.45 23.98 2.84
CA PRO A 501 34.15 23.64 4.21
C PRO A 501 33.06 22.60 4.28
N ALA A 502 33.25 21.59 5.12
CA ALA A 502 32.21 20.64 5.45
C ALA A 502 31.00 21.43 5.97
N TRP A 503 31.24 22.29 6.98
CA TRP A 503 30.21 23.14 7.55
C TRP A 503 30.61 24.61 7.58
N ARG A 504 29.63 25.48 7.33
CA ARG A 504 29.87 26.91 7.16
C ARG A 504 28.80 27.73 7.87
N PHE A 505 29.25 28.71 8.67
CA PHE A 505 28.43 29.53 9.54
C PHE A 505 28.63 31.02 9.20
N TYR A 506 27.53 31.75 9.00
CA TYR A 506 27.53 33.17 8.63
C TYR A 506 26.50 34.01 9.39
N ASN A 507 26.72 35.32 9.31
CA ASN A 507 25.83 36.40 9.74
C ASN A 507 25.41 36.30 11.21
N SER A 508 26.36 36.53 12.11
CA SER A 508 26.12 36.60 13.56
C SER A 508 25.48 35.34 14.13
N TYR A 509 25.81 34.18 13.56
CA TYR A 509 25.38 32.90 14.07
C TYR A 509 25.80 32.72 15.53
N THR A 510 24.93 32.13 16.35
CA THR A 510 25.30 31.60 17.66
C THR A 510 24.83 30.16 17.77
N GLY A 511 25.63 29.26 18.34
CA GLY A 511 25.14 27.91 18.59
C GLY A 511 26.17 26.90 19.04
N ASN A 512 25.67 25.68 19.20
CA ASN A 512 26.37 24.54 19.75
C ASN A 512 26.62 23.48 18.68
N ILE A 513 27.77 22.82 18.79
CA ILE A 513 28.12 21.66 17.98
C ILE A 513 28.63 20.56 18.90
N ARG A 514 28.11 19.34 18.78
CA ARG A 514 28.48 18.26 19.70
C ARG A 514 28.68 16.92 19.01
N GLU A 515 29.56 16.08 19.56
CA GLU A 515 29.62 14.63 19.29
C GLU A 515 29.59 14.28 17.78
N SER A 516 30.30 15.03 16.95
CA SER A 516 30.23 14.91 15.50
C SER A 516 31.61 14.64 14.90
N SER A 517 31.65 13.95 13.77
CA SER A 517 32.89 13.66 13.05
C SER A 517 32.93 14.33 11.68
N ILE A 518 34.06 14.94 11.33
CA ILE A 518 34.30 15.55 10.01
C ILE A 518 35.60 15.02 9.45
N GLU A 519 35.53 14.36 8.28
CA GLU A 519 36.70 13.76 7.65
C GLU A 519 36.82 14.06 6.16
N GLY A 520 38.05 14.41 5.73
CA GLY A 520 38.47 14.48 4.32
C GLY A 520 38.20 15.82 3.61
N TYR A 521 37.91 16.89 4.35
CA TYR A 521 37.58 18.20 3.80
C TYR A 521 38.77 19.17 3.78
N ASP A 522 38.79 20.13 2.85
CA ASP A 522 39.76 21.23 2.89
C ASP A 522 39.54 22.11 4.13
N PHE A 523 38.28 22.32 4.53
CA PHE A 523 37.96 22.92 5.82
C PHE A 523 36.95 22.06 6.57
N GLY A 524 37.17 21.77 7.85
CA GLY A 524 36.16 21.12 8.67
C GLY A 524 34.99 22.07 8.93
N ILE A 525 35.26 23.13 9.68
CA ILE A 525 34.31 24.17 10.07
C ILE A 525 34.86 25.55 9.68
N GLN A 526 34.03 26.33 8.99
CA GLN A 526 34.29 27.74 8.68
C GLN A 526 33.27 28.64 9.42
N ALA A 527 33.75 29.54 10.27
CA ALA A 527 32.99 30.62 10.88
C ALA A 527 33.34 31.97 10.23
N ALA A 528 32.31 32.69 9.78
CA ALA A 528 32.46 34.00 9.15
C ALA A 528 31.36 34.98 9.60
N SER A 529 31.60 36.28 9.36
CA SER A 529 30.65 37.37 9.59
C SER A 529 30.08 37.42 11.02
N TYR A 530 30.95 37.56 12.04
CA TYR A 530 30.61 37.70 13.46
C TYR A 530 29.94 36.48 14.11
N SER A 531 30.19 35.27 13.58
CA SER A 531 29.64 34.03 14.13
C SER A 531 30.39 33.57 15.40
N GLU A 532 29.65 33.07 16.38
CA GLU A 532 30.14 32.48 17.63
C GLU A 532 29.70 31.02 17.74
N ILE A 533 30.67 30.11 17.81
CA ILE A 533 30.43 28.66 17.80
C ILE A 533 31.03 28.06 19.06
N THR A 534 30.22 27.33 19.83
CA THR A 534 30.72 26.46 20.90
C THR A 534 30.68 25.01 20.43
N MET A 535 31.78 24.28 20.55
CA MET A 535 31.86 22.88 20.15
C MET A 535 32.44 21.97 21.23
N SER A 536 31.91 20.75 21.33
CA SER A 536 32.38 19.73 22.27
C SER A 536 32.39 18.33 21.66
N GLY A 537 33.42 17.53 21.90
CA GLY A 537 33.43 16.13 21.45
C GLY A 537 33.47 15.99 19.93
N MET A 538 34.09 16.94 19.23
CA MET A 538 34.25 16.87 17.77
C MET A 538 35.42 15.97 17.40
N SER A 539 35.28 15.16 16.36
CA SER A 539 36.39 14.39 15.77
C SER A 539 36.68 14.81 14.35
N PHE A 540 37.83 15.45 14.16
CA PHE A 540 38.33 15.81 12.85
C PHE A 540 39.44 14.84 12.44
N CYS A 541 39.37 14.30 11.21
CA CYS A 541 40.45 13.51 10.64
C CYS A 541 40.69 13.89 9.18
N SER A 542 41.94 13.83 8.72
CA SER A 542 42.29 14.00 7.30
C SER A 542 41.76 15.29 6.65
N ASN A 543 41.44 16.33 7.44
CA ASN A 543 41.09 17.64 6.89
C ASN A 543 42.35 18.48 6.70
N MET A 544 42.32 19.46 5.80
CA MET A 544 43.46 20.38 5.70
C MET A 544 43.48 21.38 6.84
N ILE A 545 42.35 22.03 7.10
CA ILE A 545 42.15 22.93 8.22
C ILE A 545 40.89 22.44 8.92
N ASP A 546 40.97 22.06 10.19
CA ASP A 546 39.78 21.62 10.92
C ASP A 546 38.88 22.81 11.22
N LEU A 547 39.45 23.93 11.64
CA LEU A 547 38.72 25.10 12.12
C LEU A 547 39.25 26.40 11.50
N TRP A 548 38.37 27.19 10.90
CA TRP A 548 38.70 28.53 10.42
C TRP A 548 37.69 29.56 10.92
N ALA A 549 38.17 30.56 11.66
CA ALA A 549 37.38 31.71 12.10
C ALA A 549 37.87 33.01 11.43
N SER A 550 37.01 33.72 10.72
CA SER A 550 37.36 35.04 10.18
C SER A 550 37.49 36.08 11.30
N SER A 551 38.07 37.25 10.99
CA SER A 551 38.08 38.39 11.91
C SER A 551 36.66 38.69 12.41
N GLY A 552 36.52 38.90 13.73
CA GLY A 552 35.25 39.13 14.41
C GLY A 552 34.44 37.88 14.77
N CYS A 553 34.85 36.68 14.35
CA CYS A 553 34.21 35.41 14.72
C CYS A 553 34.92 34.74 15.90
N TRP A 554 34.25 33.78 16.55
CA TRP A 554 34.81 33.01 17.65
C TRP A 554 34.43 31.53 17.54
N ILE A 555 35.42 30.65 17.71
CA ILE A 555 35.19 29.21 17.84
C ILE A 555 35.77 28.76 19.19
N TYR A 556 34.92 28.21 20.06
CA TYR A 556 35.28 27.66 21.36
C TYR A 556 35.20 26.13 21.31
N ALA A 557 36.33 25.43 21.28
CA ALA A 557 36.39 23.98 21.16
C ALA A 557 36.87 23.30 22.46
N THR A 558 36.10 22.31 22.94
CA THR A 558 36.44 21.53 24.14
C THR A 558 36.30 20.04 23.88
N HIS A 559 37.13 19.19 24.50
CA HIS A 559 37.09 17.74 24.32
C HIS A 559 37.08 17.31 22.84
N SER A 560 37.73 18.10 21.98
CA SER A 560 37.73 17.87 20.54
C SER A 560 39.07 17.31 20.09
N SER A 561 38.99 16.57 19.01
CA SER A 561 40.08 15.88 18.36
C SER A 561 40.39 16.53 17.01
N LEU A 562 41.57 17.12 16.85
CA LEU A 562 42.02 17.74 15.60
C LEU A 562 42.77 16.76 14.69
N SER A 563 42.70 16.95 13.37
CA SER A 563 43.44 16.19 12.37
C SER A 563 44.94 16.23 12.61
N TYR A 564 45.49 17.36 13.08
CA TYR A 564 46.89 17.52 13.51
C TYR A 564 47.07 18.78 14.38
N THR A 565 48.21 18.89 15.06
CA THR A 565 48.52 20.07 15.89
C THR A 565 48.62 21.34 15.04
N GLY A 566 47.79 22.34 15.32
CA GLY A 566 47.77 23.61 14.58
C GLY A 566 46.86 23.62 13.34
N ALA A 567 45.99 22.62 13.16
CA ALA A 567 44.98 22.56 12.10
C ALA A 567 43.84 23.59 12.25
N TYR A 568 44.15 24.81 12.68
CA TYR A 568 43.19 25.88 12.88
C TYR A 568 43.76 27.26 12.56
N THR A 569 42.89 28.19 12.18
CA THR A 569 43.26 29.59 11.91
C THR A 569 42.19 30.57 12.40
N GLY A 570 42.63 31.74 12.86
CA GLY A 570 41.77 32.80 13.40
C GLY A 570 41.53 32.73 14.91
N ASN A 571 40.46 33.37 15.36
CA ASN A 571 40.05 33.47 16.77
C ASN A 571 39.42 32.15 17.27
N CYS A 572 40.24 31.11 17.39
CA CYS A 572 39.85 29.82 17.95
C CYS A 572 40.41 29.66 19.37
N THR A 573 39.56 29.38 20.35
CA THR A 573 39.95 29.11 21.74
C THR A 573 39.73 27.63 22.05
N PHE A 574 40.72 27.00 22.68
CA PHE A 574 40.71 25.56 22.95
C PHE A 574 40.75 25.28 24.45
N GLY A 575 39.95 24.30 24.88
CA GLY A 575 40.05 23.66 26.19
C GLY A 575 40.90 22.38 26.14
N LEU A 576 40.43 21.31 26.79
CA LEU A 576 41.05 19.98 26.70
C LEU A 576 40.98 19.46 25.26
N MET A 577 42.13 19.23 24.63
CA MET A 577 42.25 18.62 23.30
C MET A 577 42.83 17.21 23.42
N PHE A 578 42.36 16.30 22.58
CA PHE A 578 42.91 14.94 22.47
C PHE A 578 43.57 14.77 21.10
N ASP A 579 44.67 14.01 21.06
CA ASP A 579 45.42 13.71 19.83
C ASP A 579 44.85 12.44 19.17
N PRO A 580 44.22 12.46 17.97
CA PRO A 580 43.01 11.64 17.86
C PRO A 580 42.77 10.84 16.59
N CYS A 581 43.68 10.81 15.64
CA CYS A 581 43.59 9.89 14.51
C CYS A 581 44.84 9.00 14.54
N GLY A 582 44.86 8.05 15.48
CA GLY A 582 46.04 7.23 15.83
C GLY A 582 46.93 6.89 14.64
N SER A 583 48.21 7.31 14.70
CA SER A 583 49.31 7.11 13.74
C SER A 583 49.01 7.24 12.23
N LYS A 584 47.82 7.71 11.82
CA LYS A 584 47.44 7.94 10.41
C LYS A 584 47.42 9.42 10.04
N ALA A 585 47.44 10.31 11.02
CA ALA A 585 47.68 11.72 10.81
C ALA A 585 49.19 11.97 10.61
N GLU A 586 49.77 11.46 9.53
CA GLU A 586 50.91 12.18 8.98
C GLU A 586 50.35 13.54 8.57
N ARG A 587 50.85 14.61 9.22
CA ARG A 587 50.83 15.93 8.62
C ARG A 587 51.33 15.71 7.20
N ARG A 588 50.45 15.72 6.18
CA ARG A 588 50.92 15.67 4.79
C ARG A 588 51.94 16.79 4.70
N ASP A 589 53.20 16.43 4.53
CA ASP A 589 54.30 17.38 4.63
C ASP A 589 54.35 18.22 3.35
N ASP A 590 53.26 18.97 3.12
CA ASP A 590 53.13 19.95 2.06
C ASP A 590 53.98 21.20 2.39
N SER A 591 54.69 21.22 3.54
CA SER A 591 55.59 22.31 3.92
C SER A 591 56.78 22.44 2.96
N GLN A 592 57.20 21.32 2.33
CA GLN A 592 58.17 21.33 1.25
C GLN A 592 57.60 21.97 -0.03
N LEU A 593 56.31 21.78 -0.32
CA LEU A 593 55.63 22.38 -1.47
C LEU A 593 55.33 23.88 -1.29
N ALA A 594 55.12 24.35 -0.05
CA ALA A 594 55.02 25.79 0.28
C ALA A 594 56.30 26.57 -0.04
N LYS A 595 57.46 25.93 0.12
CA LYS A 595 58.76 26.55 -0.21
C LYS A 595 58.97 26.70 -1.71
N ASN A 596 58.24 25.94 -2.53
CA ASN A 596 58.35 25.92 -3.99
C ASN A 596 57.13 26.52 -4.70
N ALA A 597 56.30 27.35 -4.06
CA ALA A 597 55.16 28.03 -4.69
C ALA A 597 55.52 28.97 -5.88
N VAL A 598 56.79 29.02 -6.29
CA VAL A 598 57.32 29.75 -7.45
C VAL A 598 57.66 28.80 -8.62
N GLU A 599 57.63 27.47 -8.41
CA GLU A 599 57.83 26.48 -9.48
C GLU A 599 56.48 26.12 -10.15
N GLN A 600 56.51 25.92 -11.47
CA GLN A 600 55.34 25.61 -12.28
C GLN A 600 55.02 24.11 -12.13
N PHE A 601 53.81 23.77 -11.69
CA PHE A 601 53.35 22.38 -11.55
C PHE A 601 52.44 22.00 -12.72
N ASP A 602 52.55 20.75 -13.19
CA ASP A 602 51.85 20.26 -14.39
C ASP A 602 50.57 19.49 -14.07
N SER A 603 50.27 19.25 -12.78
CA SER A 603 49.10 18.47 -12.36
C SER A 603 48.16 19.20 -11.38
N PHE A 604 46.88 18.84 -11.47
CA PHE A 604 45.84 19.33 -10.57
C PHE A 604 46.11 19.03 -9.08
N ASN A 605 46.68 17.86 -8.79
CA ASN A 605 47.01 17.46 -7.42
C ASN A 605 48.14 18.30 -6.82
N GLU A 606 49.13 18.72 -7.62
CA GLU A 606 50.23 19.56 -7.15
C GLU A 606 49.78 21.01 -6.91
N ALA A 607 48.97 21.59 -7.80
CA ALA A 607 48.38 22.90 -7.57
C ALA A 607 47.46 22.89 -6.33
N ASN A 608 46.76 21.78 -6.10
CA ASN A 608 46.03 21.53 -4.87
C ASN A 608 46.95 21.58 -3.66
N SER A 609 48.04 20.82 -3.65
CA SER A 609 49.03 20.83 -2.56
C SER A 609 49.65 22.22 -2.33
N ALA A 610 49.99 22.96 -3.39
CA ALA A 610 50.51 24.32 -3.29
C ALA A 610 49.49 25.28 -2.65
N PHE A 611 48.22 25.16 -3.03
CA PHE A 611 47.13 25.87 -2.36
C PHE A 611 47.00 25.48 -0.89
N ARG A 612 47.14 24.20 -0.53
CA ARG A 612 47.13 23.76 0.88
C ARG A 612 48.24 24.42 1.67
N ALA A 613 49.44 24.40 1.11
CA ALA A 613 50.63 24.94 1.72
C ALA A 613 50.53 26.47 1.91
N LEU A 614 49.87 27.16 0.97
CA LEU A 614 49.56 28.58 1.05
C LEU A 614 48.64 28.92 2.22
N LEU A 615 47.59 28.13 2.43
CA LEU A 615 46.65 28.33 3.53
C LEU A 615 47.29 28.07 4.91
N MET A 616 48.37 27.28 4.95
CA MET A 616 49.12 26.98 6.17
C MET A 616 50.25 27.99 6.48
N ASP A 617 50.59 28.91 5.56
CA ASP A 617 51.60 29.93 5.81
C ASP A 617 51.07 30.97 6.80
N GLU A 618 51.69 31.10 7.97
CA GLU A 618 51.27 32.04 9.01
C GLU A 618 51.35 33.51 8.55
N ASN A 619 52.26 33.84 7.63
CA ASN A 619 52.40 35.18 7.05
C ASN A 619 51.31 35.51 6.01
N ILE A 620 50.46 34.54 5.68
CA ILE A 620 49.31 34.70 4.80
C ILE A 620 48.04 34.55 5.64
N SER A 621 47.91 33.45 6.38
CA SER A 621 46.71 33.07 7.13
C SER A 621 46.42 33.94 8.36
N LYS A 622 47.46 34.54 8.99
CA LYS A 622 47.30 35.38 10.20
C LYS A 622 47.64 36.86 9.96
N ALA A 623 47.99 37.23 8.74
CA ALA A 623 48.44 38.59 8.44
C ALA A 623 47.26 39.57 8.37
N SER A 624 47.36 40.68 9.12
CA SER A 624 46.43 41.81 8.98
C SER A 624 46.62 42.58 7.67
N LYS A 625 47.79 42.41 7.03
CA LYS A 625 48.14 42.93 5.71
C LYS A 625 49.16 41.99 5.07
N LEU A 626 48.93 41.59 3.83
CA LEU A 626 49.86 40.72 3.11
C LEU A 626 51.17 41.44 2.77
N THR A 627 52.29 40.75 2.98
CA THR A 627 53.60 41.19 2.49
C THR A 627 53.73 40.95 0.98
N GLU A 628 54.69 41.59 0.33
CA GLU A 628 54.95 41.35 -1.10
C GLU A 628 55.31 39.87 -1.37
N ASN A 629 56.06 39.25 -0.47
CA ASN A 629 56.38 37.83 -0.54
C ASN A 629 55.12 36.95 -0.42
N SER A 630 54.20 37.31 0.49
CA SER A 630 52.90 36.64 0.65
C SER A 630 52.07 36.75 -0.64
N LYS A 631 52.01 37.94 -1.25
CA LYS A 631 51.30 38.16 -2.52
C LYS A 631 51.90 37.35 -3.66
N ASN A 632 53.23 37.29 -3.76
CA ASN A 632 53.92 36.51 -4.78
C ASN A 632 53.61 35.01 -4.68
N LYS A 633 53.54 34.46 -3.47
CA LYS A 633 53.12 33.06 -3.25
C LYS A 633 51.67 32.82 -3.69
N ILE A 634 50.76 33.74 -3.38
CA ILE A 634 49.35 33.63 -3.81
C ILE A 634 49.24 33.71 -5.33
N ASN A 635 49.95 34.65 -5.96
CA ASN A 635 50.01 34.77 -7.41
C ASN A 635 50.58 33.51 -8.08
N GLY A 636 51.61 32.88 -7.49
CA GLY A 636 52.12 31.59 -7.97
C GLY A 636 51.05 30.51 -8.03
N VAL A 637 50.27 30.34 -6.96
CA VAL A 637 49.15 29.39 -6.92
C VAL A 637 48.02 29.78 -7.90
N VAL A 638 47.74 31.07 -8.06
CA VAL A 638 46.76 31.56 -9.05
C VAL A 638 47.18 31.14 -10.47
N GLU A 639 48.42 31.40 -10.86
CA GLU A 639 48.90 31.06 -12.20
C GLU A 639 48.95 29.55 -12.45
N GLN A 640 49.21 28.73 -11.43
CA GLN A 640 49.12 27.26 -11.52
C GLN A 640 47.69 26.79 -11.82
N TYR A 641 46.67 27.29 -11.11
CA TYR A 641 45.30 26.92 -11.46
C TYR A 641 44.89 27.44 -12.84
N LYS A 642 45.37 28.63 -13.23
CA LYS A 642 45.09 29.17 -14.57
C LYS A 642 45.68 28.30 -15.69
N SER A 643 46.89 27.77 -15.51
CA SER A 643 47.50 26.86 -16.50
C SER A 643 46.72 25.54 -16.61
N ILE A 644 46.26 25.00 -15.48
CA ILE A 644 45.53 23.72 -15.42
C ILE A 644 44.11 23.83 -16.00
N LEU A 645 43.40 24.94 -15.75
CA LEU A 645 42.05 25.19 -16.30
C LEU A 645 42.01 25.28 -17.85
N GLY A 646 43.18 25.30 -18.51
CA GLY A 646 43.33 25.20 -19.96
C GLY A 646 43.64 23.78 -20.48
N THR A 647 43.66 22.76 -19.62
CA THR A 647 44.01 21.37 -19.96
C THR A 647 42.80 20.41 -19.85
N ASN A 648 42.98 19.13 -20.20
CA ASN A 648 41.95 18.09 -20.09
C ASN A 648 41.80 17.59 -18.65
N ILE A 649 41.13 18.37 -17.81
CA ILE A 649 40.72 17.97 -16.46
C ILE A 649 39.21 17.69 -16.38
N SER A 650 38.79 16.88 -15.41
CA SER A 650 37.40 16.50 -15.23
C SER A 650 36.52 17.69 -14.80
N LYS A 651 35.22 17.59 -15.06
CA LYS A 651 34.23 18.60 -14.64
C LYS A 651 34.24 18.88 -13.12
N ASN A 652 34.66 17.92 -12.30
CA ASN A 652 34.77 18.11 -10.85
C ASN A 652 36.05 18.86 -10.49
N GLU A 653 37.18 18.53 -11.12
CA GLU A 653 38.45 19.23 -10.95
C GLU A 653 38.36 20.69 -11.42
N ILE A 654 37.61 20.97 -12.51
CA ILE A 654 37.35 22.35 -12.96
C ILE A 654 36.62 23.16 -11.87
N LYS A 655 35.59 22.59 -11.25
CA LYS A 655 34.82 23.28 -10.18
C LYS A 655 35.71 23.59 -8.99
N GLU A 656 36.55 22.63 -8.62
CA GLU A 656 37.47 22.75 -7.50
C GLU A 656 38.57 23.77 -7.78
N ALA A 657 39.22 23.73 -8.95
CA ALA A 657 40.18 24.73 -9.39
C ALA A 657 39.59 26.15 -9.33
N LEU A 658 38.39 26.36 -9.90
CA LEU A 658 37.73 27.66 -9.91
C LEU A 658 37.39 28.16 -8.49
N SER A 659 36.99 27.24 -7.59
CA SER A 659 36.73 27.59 -6.19
C SER A 659 38.00 28.05 -5.46
N LYS A 660 39.13 27.36 -5.69
CA LYS A 660 40.41 27.70 -5.06
C LYS A 660 41.02 28.98 -5.64
N LEU A 661 40.92 29.16 -6.95
CA LEU A 661 41.29 30.40 -7.64
C LEU A 661 40.51 31.60 -7.07
N SER A 662 39.21 31.45 -6.80
CA SER A 662 38.40 32.48 -6.15
C SER A 662 38.88 32.83 -4.74
N VAL A 663 39.32 31.85 -3.95
CA VAL A 663 39.89 32.09 -2.62
C VAL A 663 41.21 32.87 -2.73
N CYS A 664 42.11 32.46 -3.63
CA CYS A 664 43.39 33.16 -3.83
C CYS A 664 43.20 34.61 -4.29
N ASN A 665 42.32 34.85 -5.28
CA ASN A 665 42.06 36.21 -5.77
C ASN A 665 41.42 37.10 -4.70
N ARG A 666 40.60 36.53 -3.80
CA ARG A 666 40.09 37.26 -2.63
C ARG A 666 41.18 37.62 -1.64
N MET A 667 42.14 36.74 -1.41
CA MET A 667 43.29 37.07 -0.55
C MET A 667 44.10 38.24 -1.13
N LEU A 668 44.12 38.41 -2.44
CA LEU A 668 44.82 39.49 -3.14
C LEU A 668 43.99 40.77 -3.33
N ASP A 669 42.72 40.79 -2.94
CA ASP A 669 41.75 41.85 -3.29
C ASP A 669 41.51 42.02 -4.81
N GLU A 670 41.65 40.95 -5.60
CA GLU A 670 41.56 40.92 -7.08
C GLU A 670 40.28 40.23 -7.59
N GLU A 671 39.16 40.34 -6.88
CA GLU A 671 37.89 39.65 -7.23
C GLU A 671 37.41 39.96 -8.66
N ASN A 672 37.57 41.21 -9.13
CA ASN A 672 37.19 41.59 -10.50
C ASN A 672 38.06 40.86 -11.55
N GLY A 673 39.35 40.68 -11.28
CA GLY A 673 40.26 39.95 -12.16
C GLY A 673 39.89 38.46 -12.27
N PHE A 674 39.41 37.85 -11.19
CA PHE A 674 38.85 36.50 -11.21
C PHE A 674 37.58 36.40 -12.06
N VAL A 675 36.65 37.35 -11.91
CA VAL A 675 35.39 37.39 -12.69
C VAL A 675 35.68 37.51 -14.18
N ASP A 676 36.60 38.38 -14.57
CA ASP A 676 37.01 38.56 -15.97
C ASP A 676 37.64 37.28 -16.52
N TYR A 677 38.54 36.65 -15.77
CA TYR A 677 39.20 35.40 -16.17
C TYR A 677 38.21 34.25 -16.38
N VAL A 678 37.26 34.04 -15.47
CA VAL A 678 36.26 32.96 -15.60
C VAL A 678 35.29 33.26 -16.74
N THR A 679 34.95 34.53 -16.97
CA THR A 679 34.12 34.96 -18.10
C THR A 679 34.83 34.67 -19.44
N ASP A 680 36.14 34.90 -19.52
CA ASP A 680 36.96 34.54 -20.68
C ASP A 680 37.01 33.03 -20.91
N LEU A 681 37.25 32.22 -19.87
CA LEU A 681 37.27 30.76 -19.97
C LEU A 681 35.93 30.19 -20.51
N ILE A 682 34.81 30.75 -20.07
CA ILE A 682 33.48 30.35 -20.53
C ILE A 682 33.24 30.79 -21.97
N SER A 683 33.61 32.03 -22.32
CA SER A 683 33.43 32.59 -23.65
C SER A 683 34.28 31.85 -24.70
N ASN A 684 35.48 31.41 -24.31
CA ASN A 684 36.39 30.59 -25.11
C ASN A 684 36.10 29.08 -25.04
N LYS A 685 34.99 28.66 -24.41
CA LYS A 685 34.57 27.26 -24.24
C LYS A 685 35.62 26.34 -23.59
N LYS A 686 36.57 26.90 -22.85
CA LYS A 686 37.57 26.14 -22.09
C LYS A 686 36.98 25.50 -20.83
N VAL A 687 35.89 26.08 -20.30
CA VAL A 687 35.09 25.48 -19.22
C VAL A 687 33.60 25.49 -19.57
N PRO A 688 32.80 24.56 -19.02
CA PRO A 688 31.35 24.51 -19.28
C PRO A 688 30.62 25.78 -18.86
N SER A 689 29.61 26.20 -19.64
CA SER A 689 28.83 27.43 -19.41
C SER A 689 28.09 27.45 -18.07
N GLU A 690 27.75 26.29 -17.52
CA GLU A 690 27.12 26.14 -16.19
C GLU A 690 28.05 26.60 -15.04
N MET A 691 29.36 26.78 -15.29
CA MET A 691 30.31 27.33 -14.32
C MET A 691 30.12 28.84 -14.08
N LYS A 692 29.24 29.52 -14.85
CA LYS A 692 28.81 30.90 -14.54
C LYS A 692 28.31 31.08 -13.11
N ARG A 693 27.82 30.04 -12.45
CA ARG A 693 27.39 30.10 -11.04
C ARG A 693 28.52 30.50 -10.06
N PHE A 694 29.78 30.35 -10.46
CA PHE A 694 30.94 30.80 -9.69
C PHE A 694 31.27 32.30 -9.90
N LEU A 695 30.61 32.96 -10.88
CA LEU A 695 30.74 34.40 -11.16
C LEU A 695 29.82 35.27 -10.31
N ILE A 696 28.93 34.70 -9.50
CA ILE A 696 27.97 35.50 -8.73
C ILE A 696 28.69 36.16 -7.54
N PRO A 697 28.87 37.49 -7.52
CA PRO A 697 29.34 38.20 -6.34
C PRO A 697 28.10 38.44 -5.47
N ASN A 698 27.70 37.43 -4.69
CA ASN A 698 26.70 37.59 -3.63
C ASN A 698 27.01 36.64 -2.47
N LEU A 699 28.16 36.86 -1.83
CA LEU A 699 28.20 36.91 -0.39
C LEU A 699 28.33 38.40 -0.09
N GLY A 700 27.26 39.02 0.41
CA GLY A 700 27.25 40.43 0.73
C GLY A 700 28.47 40.81 1.55
N ALA A 701 29.08 41.94 1.18
CA ALA A 701 30.15 42.64 1.87
C ALA A 701 30.78 41.87 3.04
N CYS A 702 31.93 41.22 2.78
CA CYS A 702 32.96 41.21 3.81
C CYS A 702 33.14 42.69 4.18
N PRO A 703 32.98 43.11 5.46
CA PRO A 703 33.16 44.51 5.77
C PRO A 703 34.56 44.89 5.29
N ARG A 704 34.62 45.93 4.44
CA ARG A 704 35.83 46.73 4.29
C ARG A 704 36.43 46.85 5.68
N ILE A 705 37.73 46.62 5.80
CA ILE A 705 38.50 46.90 7.01
C ILE A 705 38.28 48.39 7.32
N GLU A 706 37.21 48.71 8.06
CA GLU A 706 37.02 49.99 8.70
C GLU A 706 37.98 49.97 9.87
N LEU A 707 39.12 50.62 9.63
CA LEU A 707 40.04 51.05 10.65
C LEU A 707 39.24 51.70 11.79
N ARG A 708 39.12 50.97 12.90
CA ARG A 708 38.75 51.55 14.19
C ARG A 708 39.78 52.62 14.50
N MET A 709 39.45 53.89 14.21
CA MET A 709 40.11 55.02 14.84
C MET A 709 39.85 54.90 16.35
N GLU A 710 40.89 54.51 17.09
CA GLU A 710 40.93 54.72 18.53
C GLU A 710 40.74 56.22 18.80
N ARG A 711 39.55 56.61 19.29
CA ARG A 711 39.42 57.85 20.05
C ARG A 711 40.20 57.66 21.35
N LYS A 712 41.46 58.07 21.35
CA LYS A 712 42.16 58.46 22.58
C LYS A 712 41.44 59.68 23.14
N ASN A 713 40.64 59.46 24.17
CA ASN A 713 40.28 60.50 25.12
C ASN A 713 41.56 60.91 25.86
N ASN A 714 42.16 62.03 25.45
CA ASN A 714 43.00 62.80 26.36
C ASN A 714 42.09 63.79 27.08
N LEU A 715 41.84 63.51 28.36
CA LEU A 715 41.45 64.49 29.35
C LEU A 715 42.66 65.39 29.65
N LEU A 716 42.58 66.64 29.21
CA LEU A 716 42.77 67.82 30.05
C LEU A 716 41.64 68.80 29.74
#